data_AF-F1A0S5-F1
#
_entry.id   AF-F1A0S5-F1
#
_cell.length_a   1.000
_cell.length_b   1.000
_cell.length_c   1.000
_cell.angle_alpha   90.00
_cell.angle_beta   90.00
_cell.angle_gamma   90.00
#
_symmetry.space_group_name_H-M   'P 1'
#
loop_
_entity.id
_entity.type
_entity.pdbx_description
1 polymer ?
#
loop_
_entity_poly.entity_id
_entity_poly.type
_entity_poly.pdbx_seq_one_letter_code
_entity_poly.pdbx_strand_id
1 'polypeptide(L)'
;MLIKKDIHSYNWSIDYSKPLGKGALSEGVYKATLNDTDVIDKNIPSVCAIKILNLNVHTTHKAEIEAIDNLLKLSPHENIIKFYGYGYKGDKLYIYMEYLDGCKTIKDLVKEYYGLEELDIVPVANKIVDALDYLHRNHIIHRDIKCENIMLNPKDGTLKLIDFGTSKYLNNDSSTHTITGTKSHMAPEIKSLNNKQYSFQSDIWSLGSTLIEMAKGDPSNKDEKGFPKIPNDISKEYTEFVQRCLILEPDKIKDYHRKFGILPILPYILANMKDSVYDSLLELIASTTLSTNGPIKPFVIPIPVKSLTLPTYNHSIEYFYEFSNTLTEIILPLFNQPIRPFLIPIYSIKSFTLDSFNQPFKLFSFPFSTTSLKLRSFNQPIKPLSIPPLIKSLILESFNQPIDFPTRYFSPIEYSITSLTLPSFNQFIKPKIISPSITSIKFEIFNQPISPDTFPPSLTELIMPSFNQTITQGSIPPSVKTLVLGSFNQTFKLKSNTSSQKINKISNLLIPSSVTSLRLELFNQPITPKTFPSSITELILPSFNQTINTGSIPSKLKSLKLKSFNCSIPLKTIPISVTKLRLPSFNQIIKPKFIPPITKSLSLSFNQHITPDLIPSSVTSLTLTSFNQPIPPNSFSENLTSLKLPSFNQDLDVDSIPPTIKTLVLGESFRFNEYGGNLPDTIKNFTCLYNFEKPLKKNNNIPKKVSILSLDNYNHPITKDSIPSTCHTLTLGSKFDFQHIKSFTNLPATIVKLSFGISDGMLTDDHIKKLIPASVLDIKIIRKQKK
;
A
#
# COMPACT_ATOMS: atom_id res chain seq x y z
N MET A 1 11.40 34.79 23.97
CA MET A 1 12.84 34.78 23.60
C MET A 1 13.27 36.24 23.55
N LEU A 2 14.23 36.67 24.38
CA LEU A 2 14.73 38.05 24.37
C LEU A 2 15.39 38.30 23.01
N ILE A 3 14.84 39.25 22.23
CA ILE A 3 15.39 39.66 20.93
C ILE A 3 16.72 40.35 21.21
N LYS A 4 17.85 39.66 20.98
CA LYS A 4 19.19 40.24 21.15
C LYS A 4 19.50 41.10 19.93
N LYS A 5 19.26 42.41 20.08
CA LYS A 5 19.48 43.45 19.05
C LYS A 5 20.96 43.77 18.76
N ASP A 6 21.91 43.10 19.41
CA ASP A 6 23.34 43.36 19.20
C ASP A 6 24.20 42.09 19.30
N ILE A 7 23.98 41.16 18.37
CA ILE A 7 24.84 39.97 18.21
C ILE A 7 26.22 40.32 17.65
N HIS A 8 26.43 41.57 17.21
CA HIS A 8 27.72 42.02 16.70
C HIS A 8 28.76 42.24 17.81
N SER A 9 28.30 42.45 19.05
CA SER A 9 29.15 42.62 20.24
C SER A 9 30.03 41.40 20.59
N TYR A 10 29.70 40.20 20.11
CA TYR A 10 30.49 39.00 20.34
C TYR A 10 31.79 39.00 19.50
N ASN A 11 32.79 38.24 19.93
CA ASN A 11 34.07 38.14 19.24
C ASN A 11 33.99 37.25 17.98
N TRP A 12 33.64 37.84 16.83
CA TRP A 12 33.53 37.17 15.53
C TRP A 12 34.81 37.30 14.68
N SER A 13 35.29 36.18 14.17
CA SER A 13 36.30 36.12 13.10
C SER A 13 35.59 36.02 11.75
N ILE A 14 35.74 37.04 10.89
CA ILE A 14 35.08 37.14 9.57
C ILE A 14 36.10 36.83 8.46
N ASP A 15 35.77 35.88 7.59
CA ASP A 15 36.61 35.54 6.44
C ASP A 15 36.29 36.46 5.24
N TYR A 16 36.97 37.60 5.18
CA TYR A 16 36.86 38.56 4.08
C TYR A 16 37.48 38.08 2.76
N SER A 17 38.31 37.03 2.80
CA SER A 17 39.04 36.56 1.61
C SER A 17 38.15 35.82 0.61
N LYS A 18 37.04 35.26 1.09
CA LYS A 18 36.13 34.42 0.31
C LYS A 18 34.66 34.87 0.49
N PRO A 19 34.21 35.90 -0.25
CA PRO A 19 32.80 36.30 -0.21
C PRO A 19 31.89 35.15 -0.68
N LEU A 20 30.84 34.87 0.08
CA LEU A 20 29.80 33.89 -0.24
C LEU A 20 28.83 34.44 -1.29
N GLY A 21 28.69 35.76 -1.37
CA GLY A 21 27.86 36.45 -2.35
C GLY A 21 28.00 37.96 -2.24
N LYS A 22 27.55 38.68 -3.27
CA LYS A 22 27.53 40.15 -3.30
C LYS A 22 26.22 40.64 -3.94
N GLY A 23 25.37 41.27 -3.14
CA GLY A 23 24.14 41.93 -3.61
C GLY A 23 24.41 43.37 -4.06
N ALA A 24 23.45 43.97 -4.78
CA ALA A 24 23.56 45.33 -5.30
C ALA A 24 23.70 46.41 -4.21
N LEU A 25 23.18 46.14 -3.01
CA LEU A 25 23.17 47.05 -1.86
C LEU A 25 24.11 46.62 -0.71
N SER A 26 24.78 45.47 -0.83
CA SER A 26 25.65 44.91 0.21
C SER A 26 27.12 45.00 -0.17
N GLU A 27 27.99 45.27 0.80
CA GLU A 27 29.44 45.16 0.60
C GLU A 27 29.85 43.70 0.32
N GLY A 28 29.14 42.75 0.94
CA GLY A 28 29.27 41.33 0.69
C GLY A 28 28.60 40.49 1.78
N VAL A 29 28.50 39.19 1.52
CA VAL A 29 28.12 38.16 2.49
C VAL A 29 29.35 37.29 2.75
N TYR A 30 29.69 37.08 4.01
CA TYR A 30 30.92 36.40 4.42
C TYR A 30 30.64 35.30 5.44
N LYS A 31 31.49 34.29 5.49
CA LYS A 31 31.46 33.30 6.57
C LYS A 31 32.07 33.92 7.83
N ALA A 32 31.46 33.69 8.98
CA ALA A 32 32.00 34.11 10.26
C ALA A 32 32.00 32.97 11.27
N THR A 33 33.00 32.99 12.14
CA THR A 33 33.20 31.99 13.21
C THR A 33 33.29 32.70 14.54
N LEU A 34 32.55 32.21 15.54
CA LEU A 34 32.59 32.75 16.89
C LEU A 34 33.84 32.23 17.62
N ASN A 35 34.63 33.12 18.22
CA ASN A 35 35.83 32.73 18.97
C ASN A 35 35.44 32.22 20.38
N ASP A 36 36.10 31.15 20.84
CA ASP A 36 35.73 30.30 22.00
C ASP A 36 35.67 31.00 23.39
N THR A 37 35.96 32.29 23.49
CA THR A 37 36.05 33.01 24.78
C THR A 37 34.72 33.57 25.29
N ASP A 38 33.66 33.59 24.47
CA ASP A 38 32.36 34.22 24.80
C ASP A 38 31.17 33.23 24.92
N VAL A 39 31.42 31.92 25.12
CA VAL A 39 30.36 30.89 25.11
C VAL A 39 29.48 30.95 26.36
N ILE A 40 28.44 31.79 26.32
CA ILE A 40 27.38 31.81 27.35
C ILE A 40 25.98 31.55 26.74
N ASP A 41 25.75 31.76 25.43
CA ASP A 41 24.43 31.55 24.80
C ASP A 41 24.38 30.33 23.86
N LYS A 42 23.68 29.26 24.29
CA LYS A 42 23.46 28.03 23.51
C LYS A 42 22.67 28.23 22.21
N ASN A 43 22.09 29.41 21.96
CA ASN A 43 21.28 29.69 20.78
C ASN A 43 22.04 30.32 19.59
N ILE A 44 23.33 30.66 19.77
CA ILE A 44 24.18 31.23 18.73
C ILE A 44 25.09 30.12 18.18
N PRO A 45 25.11 29.87 16.86
CA PRO A 45 25.98 28.84 16.29
C PRO A 45 27.45 29.30 16.29
N SER A 46 28.38 28.35 16.34
CA SER A 46 29.81 28.62 16.19
C SER A 46 30.18 29.14 14.78
N VAL A 47 29.34 28.88 13.78
CA VAL A 47 29.53 29.32 12.39
C VAL A 47 28.24 29.91 11.84
N CYS A 48 28.32 31.08 11.20
CA CYS A 48 27.20 31.72 10.53
C CYS A 48 27.64 32.46 9.26
N ALA A 49 26.67 32.98 8.50
CA ALA A 49 26.90 33.95 7.44
C ALA A 49 26.60 35.37 7.95
N ILE A 50 27.38 36.35 7.52
CA ILE A 50 27.19 37.77 7.86
C ILE A 50 27.04 38.57 6.57
N LYS A 51 25.91 39.27 6.43
CA LYS A 51 25.68 40.28 5.37
C LYS A 51 26.04 41.66 5.90
N ILE A 52 26.91 42.38 5.18
CA ILE A 52 27.39 43.71 5.57
C ILE A 52 26.79 44.75 4.64
N LEU A 53 26.15 45.77 5.22
CA LEU A 53 25.44 46.85 4.53
C LEU A 53 26.02 48.21 4.95
N ASN A 54 26.18 49.14 4.00
CA ASN A 54 26.63 50.50 4.29
C ASN A 54 25.41 51.43 4.52
N LEU A 55 25.35 52.08 5.69
CA LEU A 55 24.25 52.94 6.13
C LEU A 55 24.24 54.31 5.44
N ASN A 56 25.37 54.75 4.88
CA ASN A 56 25.47 56.03 4.17
C ASN A 56 24.84 55.99 2.76
N VAL A 57 24.43 54.81 2.31
CA VAL A 57 23.82 54.57 1.00
C VAL A 57 22.35 54.17 1.19
N HIS A 58 21.44 55.15 1.05
CA HIS A 58 19.96 55.03 1.00
C HIS A 58 19.17 54.66 2.29
N THR A 59 17.87 55.01 2.28
CA THR A 59 16.88 54.92 3.36
C THR A 59 16.24 53.53 3.57
N THR A 60 16.70 52.49 2.85
CA THR A 60 16.00 51.18 2.73
C THR A 60 16.31 50.16 3.84
N HIS A 61 17.33 50.37 4.66
CA HIS A 61 17.75 49.40 5.70
C HIS A 61 16.72 49.23 6.84
N LYS A 62 15.87 50.24 7.09
CA LYS A 62 14.85 50.18 8.15
C LYS A 62 13.78 49.10 7.88
N ALA A 63 13.39 48.91 6.62
CA ALA A 63 12.38 47.92 6.25
C ALA A 63 12.94 46.48 6.34
N GLU A 64 14.20 46.26 5.92
CA GLU A 64 14.89 44.98 6.08
C GLU A 64 14.99 44.60 7.57
N ILE A 65 15.37 45.56 8.43
CA ILE A 65 15.46 45.33 9.87
C ILE A 65 14.08 45.07 10.50
N GLU A 66 13.04 45.78 10.07
CA GLU A 66 11.67 45.52 10.54
C GLU A 66 11.20 44.11 10.15
N ALA A 67 11.47 43.66 8.94
CA ALA A 67 11.17 42.30 8.50
C ALA A 67 11.94 41.25 9.33
N ILE A 68 13.23 41.47 9.57
CA ILE A 68 14.07 40.60 10.39
C ILE A 68 13.57 40.58 11.84
N ASP A 69 13.25 41.72 12.44
CA ASP A 69 12.73 41.82 13.81
C ASP A 69 11.41 41.03 13.97
N ASN A 70 10.56 41.02 12.93
CA ASN A 70 9.34 40.23 12.93
C ASN A 70 9.63 38.73 12.75
N LEU A 71 10.54 38.34 11.85
CA LEU A 71 10.94 36.95 11.67
C LEU A 71 11.63 36.36 12.92
N LEU A 72 12.45 37.14 13.63
CA LEU A 72 13.10 36.72 14.87
C LEU A 72 12.11 36.42 16.02
N LYS A 73 10.89 36.95 15.95
CA LYS A 73 9.81 36.68 16.93
C LYS A 73 9.01 35.42 16.61
N LEU A 74 9.10 34.93 15.38
CA LEU A 74 8.33 33.80 14.88
C LEU A 74 9.08 32.48 15.06
N SER A 75 8.37 31.36 14.95
CA SER A 75 9.01 30.04 14.86
C SER A 75 9.87 29.95 13.58
N PRO A 76 11.02 29.27 13.61
CA PRO A 76 11.80 29.08 12.39
C PRO A 76 11.03 28.18 11.41
N HIS A 77 11.04 28.55 10.13
CA HIS A 77 10.50 27.76 9.04
C HIS A 77 11.63 27.03 8.30
N GLU A 78 11.42 25.78 7.88
CA GLU A 78 12.47 24.98 7.22
C GLU A 78 12.95 25.67 5.94
N ASN A 79 12.04 26.26 5.16
CA ASN A 79 12.32 26.84 3.85
C ASN A 79 12.64 28.35 3.84
N ILE A 80 12.85 28.97 5.00
CA ILE A 80 13.26 30.37 5.12
C ILE A 80 14.60 30.44 5.83
N ILE A 81 15.50 31.33 5.37
CA ILE A 81 16.78 31.56 6.04
C ILE A 81 16.57 31.96 7.50
N LYS A 82 17.27 31.29 8.43
CA LYS A 82 17.22 31.67 9.84
C LYS A 82 18.10 32.90 10.09
N PHE A 83 17.54 33.90 10.75
CA PHE A 83 18.28 35.03 11.29
C PHE A 83 18.67 34.77 12.75
N TYR A 84 19.86 35.21 13.14
CA TYR A 84 20.35 35.15 14.52
C TYR A 84 20.32 36.52 15.20
N GLY A 85 20.37 37.59 14.42
CA GLY A 85 20.33 38.97 14.90
C GLY A 85 21.04 39.92 13.95
N TYR A 86 21.22 41.15 14.38
CA TYR A 86 22.03 42.15 13.70
C TYR A 86 22.81 43.00 14.71
N GLY A 87 23.69 43.87 14.22
CA GLY A 87 24.34 44.89 15.02
C GLY A 87 24.98 45.98 14.15
N TYR A 88 25.38 47.06 14.79
CA TYR A 88 25.88 48.27 14.13
C TYR A 88 27.32 48.53 14.54
N LYS A 89 28.19 48.85 13.58
CA LYS A 89 29.57 49.29 13.86
C LYS A 89 29.98 50.34 12.83
N GLY A 90 30.23 51.56 13.32
CA GLY A 90 30.50 52.71 12.47
C GLY A 90 29.30 53.03 11.57
N ASP A 91 29.55 53.16 10.27
CA ASP A 91 28.54 53.38 9.22
C ASP A 91 28.02 52.07 8.62
N LYS A 92 28.19 50.94 9.29
CA LYS A 92 27.82 49.62 8.76
C LYS A 92 26.83 48.88 9.64
N LEU A 93 25.93 48.16 8.97
CA LEU A 93 24.98 47.22 9.55
C LEU A 93 25.42 45.78 9.20
N TYR A 94 25.48 44.94 10.23
CA TYR A 94 25.88 43.54 10.14
C TYR A 94 24.67 42.66 10.46
N ILE A 95 24.25 41.81 9.52
CA ILE A 95 23.11 40.89 9.69
C ILE A 95 23.64 39.46 9.74
N TYR A 96 23.31 38.75 10.81
CA TYR A 96 23.79 37.40 11.10
C TYR A 96 22.72 36.37 10.76
N MET A 97 23.07 35.41 9.92
CA MET A 97 22.13 34.43 9.38
C MET A 97 22.74 33.04 9.25
N GLU A 98 21.89 32.04 9.03
CA GLU A 98 22.27 30.65 8.79
C GLU A 98 23.32 30.51 7.68
N TYR A 99 24.37 29.74 7.95
CA TYR A 99 25.37 29.41 6.94
C TYR A 99 24.89 28.20 6.14
N LEU A 100 24.69 28.38 4.83
CA LEU A 100 24.16 27.36 3.93
C LEU A 100 25.29 26.62 3.20
N ASP A 101 25.92 25.69 3.90
CA ASP A 101 27.03 24.91 3.36
C ASP A 101 26.59 23.98 2.22
N GLY A 102 27.34 23.98 1.12
CA GLY A 102 27.07 23.15 -0.05
C GLY A 102 25.85 23.54 -0.89
N CYS A 103 25.13 24.61 -0.54
CA CYS A 103 24.00 25.11 -1.33
C CYS A 103 24.45 25.90 -2.56
N LYS A 104 23.67 25.82 -3.65
CA LYS A 104 23.78 26.66 -4.85
C LYS A 104 22.50 27.47 -5.03
N THR A 105 22.55 28.63 -5.68
CA THR A 105 21.31 29.32 -6.06
C THR A 105 20.60 28.53 -7.16
N ILE A 106 19.27 28.64 -7.26
CA ILE A 106 18.55 28.05 -8.38
C ILE A 106 19.04 28.66 -9.70
N LYS A 107 19.46 29.92 -9.71
CA LYS A 107 20.05 30.54 -10.91
C LYS A 107 21.33 29.82 -11.36
N ASP A 108 22.20 29.48 -10.43
CA ASP A 108 23.43 28.73 -10.75
C ASP A 108 23.09 27.36 -11.34
N LEU A 109 22.07 26.69 -10.78
CA LEU A 109 21.60 25.40 -11.28
C LEU A 109 20.97 25.52 -12.68
N VAL A 110 20.11 26.50 -12.90
CA VAL A 110 19.54 26.81 -14.22
C VAL A 110 20.65 27.06 -15.24
N LYS A 111 21.71 27.78 -14.84
CA LYS A 111 22.86 28.01 -15.74
C LYS A 111 23.66 26.73 -16.00
N GLU A 112 23.88 25.91 -14.98
CA GLU A 112 24.65 24.66 -15.07
C GLU A 112 23.96 23.58 -15.91
N TYR A 113 22.63 23.48 -15.81
CA TYR A 113 21.82 22.48 -16.50
C TYR A 113 21.14 23.00 -17.77
N TYR A 114 21.41 24.26 -18.15
CA TYR A 114 20.71 24.94 -19.25
C TYR A 114 19.19 24.88 -19.09
N GLY A 115 18.74 25.22 -17.87
CA GLY A 115 17.39 25.12 -17.34
C GLY A 115 17.07 23.81 -16.65
N LEU A 116 15.95 23.83 -15.94
CA LEU A 116 15.45 22.69 -15.17
C LEU A 116 14.26 22.08 -15.89
N GLU A 117 14.13 20.76 -15.80
CA GLU A 117 12.96 20.06 -16.28
C GLU A 117 11.78 20.31 -15.34
N GLU A 118 10.56 20.30 -15.86
CA GLU A 118 9.33 20.54 -15.07
C GLU A 118 9.29 19.71 -13.78
N LEU A 119 9.72 18.45 -13.89
CA LEU A 119 9.80 17.51 -12.78
C LEU A 119 10.73 17.92 -11.64
N ASP A 120 11.80 18.65 -11.95
CA ASP A 120 12.75 19.20 -10.97
C ASP A 120 12.24 20.52 -10.38
N ILE A 121 11.44 21.25 -11.16
CA ILE A 121 10.87 22.55 -10.75
C ILE A 121 9.74 22.37 -9.74
N VAL A 122 8.83 21.41 -9.96
CA VAL A 122 7.66 21.20 -9.10
C VAL A 122 7.99 21.03 -7.60
N PRO A 123 8.97 20.21 -7.16
CA PRO A 123 9.31 20.11 -5.74
C PRO A 123 9.92 21.40 -5.18
N VAL A 124 10.73 22.11 -5.98
CA VAL A 124 11.29 23.42 -5.63
C VAL A 124 10.15 24.43 -5.44
N ALA A 125 9.21 24.47 -6.37
CA ALA A 125 8.03 25.33 -6.35
C ALA A 125 7.14 25.09 -5.12
N ASN A 126 6.92 23.83 -4.73
CA ASN A 126 6.15 23.52 -3.52
C ASN A 126 6.80 24.06 -2.24
N LYS A 127 8.13 23.97 -2.12
CA LYS A 127 8.86 24.52 -0.96
C LYS A 127 8.84 26.05 -0.93
N ILE A 128 8.87 26.69 -2.10
CA ILE A 128 8.70 28.15 -2.22
C ILE A 128 7.28 28.56 -1.81
N VAL A 129 6.27 27.81 -2.27
CA VAL A 129 4.87 28.04 -1.88
C VAL A 129 4.67 27.90 -0.38
N ASP A 130 5.26 26.89 0.24
CA ASP A 130 5.20 26.68 1.70
C ASP A 130 5.84 27.84 2.47
N ALA A 131 7.01 28.31 2.01
CA ALA A 131 7.66 29.51 2.56
C ALA A 131 6.80 30.78 2.39
N LEU A 132 6.20 30.99 1.21
CA LEU A 132 5.36 32.15 0.93
C LEU A 132 4.09 32.15 1.76
N ASP A 133 3.41 31.00 1.88
CA ASP A 133 2.25 30.83 2.73
C ASP A 133 2.59 31.15 4.20
N TYR A 134 3.73 30.69 4.68
CA TYR A 134 4.22 31.04 6.02
C TYR A 134 4.42 32.55 6.20
N LEU A 135 5.08 33.22 5.25
CA LEU A 135 5.29 34.67 5.30
C LEU A 135 3.97 35.44 5.25
N HIS A 136 3.07 35.07 4.35
CA HIS A 136 1.79 35.74 4.12
C HIS A 136 0.86 35.60 5.32
N ARG A 137 0.79 34.43 5.96
CA ARG A 137 0.03 34.23 7.22
C ARG A 137 0.55 35.08 8.38
N ASN A 138 1.82 35.46 8.33
CA ASN A 138 2.45 36.34 9.31
C ASN A 138 2.55 37.79 8.81
N HIS A 139 1.78 38.17 7.79
CA HIS A 139 1.70 39.52 7.23
C HIS A 139 3.03 40.08 6.69
N ILE A 140 3.93 39.21 6.24
CA ILE A 140 5.20 39.59 5.61
C ILE A 140 5.11 39.34 4.11
N ILE A 141 5.51 40.32 3.31
CA ILE A 141 5.71 40.16 1.85
C ILE A 141 7.19 40.20 1.51
N HIS A 142 7.63 39.32 0.60
CA HIS A 142 9.05 39.20 0.24
C HIS A 142 9.49 40.26 -0.76
N ARG A 143 8.71 40.48 -1.83
CA ARG A 143 8.91 41.46 -2.92
C ARG A 143 10.11 41.24 -3.86
N ASP A 144 10.81 40.11 -3.78
CA ASP A 144 11.92 39.80 -4.71
C ASP A 144 12.13 38.29 -4.85
N ILE A 145 11.05 37.56 -5.10
CA ILE A 145 11.09 36.12 -5.42
C ILE A 145 11.67 35.93 -6.82
N LYS A 146 12.81 35.25 -6.91
CA LYS A 146 13.56 34.95 -8.15
C LYS A 146 14.60 33.85 -7.92
N CYS A 147 15.15 33.28 -9.00
CA CYS A 147 16.09 32.16 -8.90
C CYS A 147 17.39 32.48 -8.13
N GLU A 148 17.84 33.74 -8.09
CA GLU A 148 18.99 34.15 -7.28
C GLU A 148 18.74 34.09 -5.77
N ASN A 149 17.50 34.32 -5.35
CA ASN A 149 17.14 34.43 -3.94
C ASN A 149 16.62 33.10 -3.36
N ILE A 150 16.81 32.00 -4.09
CA ILE A 150 16.43 30.65 -3.66
C ILE A 150 17.70 29.79 -3.69
N MET A 151 18.10 29.27 -2.54
CA MET A 151 19.23 28.35 -2.43
C MET A 151 18.75 26.92 -2.24
N LEU A 152 19.39 25.97 -2.95
CA LEU A 152 19.12 24.54 -2.86
C LEU A 152 20.42 23.79 -2.58
N ASN A 153 20.37 22.85 -1.64
CA ASN A 153 21.41 21.85 -1.46
C ASN A 153 21.09 20.63 -2.32
N PRO A 154 21.87 20.35 -3.39
CA PRO A 154 21.60 19.22 -4.28
C PRO A 154 21.80 17.85 -3.62
N LYS A 155 22.48 17.77 -2.46
CA LYS A 155 22.76 16.49 -1.79
C LYS A 155 21.60 15.98 -0.93
N ASP A 156 20.87 16.88 -0.27
CA ASP A 156 19.81 16.53 0.68
C ASP A 156 18.45 17.18 0.37
N GLY A 157 18.40 18.07 -0.62
CA GLY A 157 17.18 18.76 -1.05
C GLY A 157 16.76 19.91 -0.13
N THR A 158 17.61 20.35 0.80
CA THR A 158 17.35 21.54 1.63
C THR A 158 17.18 22.76 0.75
N LEU A 159 16.04 23.46 0.86
CA LEU A 159 15.76 24.69 0.12
C LEU A 159 15.54 25.83 1.11
N LYS A 160 16.14 26.98 0.84
CA LYS A 160 16.03 28.19 1.66
C LYS A 160 15.76 29.40 0.77
N LEU A 161 14.67 30.11 1.07
CA LEU A 161 14.43 31.46 0.59
C LEU A 161 15.35 32.42 1.35
N ILE A 162 16.11 33.21 0.60
CA ILE A 162 17.12 34.14 1.11
C ILE A 162 16.81 35.58 0.66
N ASP A 163 17.56 36.53 1.23
CA ASP A 163 17.54 37.96 0.90
C ASP A 163 16.21 38.70 1.14
N PHE A 164 16.00 39.09 2.40
CA PHE A 164 14.84 39.85 2.87
C PHE A 164 15.03 41.38 2.76
N GLY A 165 16.00 41.86 1.98
CA GLY A 165 16.33 43.29 1.89
C GLY A 165 15.24 44.16 1.29
N THR A 166 14.35 43.57 0.50
CA THR A 166 13.16 44.22 -0.03
C THR A 166 11.90 43.82 0.72
N SER A 167 11.96 43.00 1.75
CA SER A 167 10.74 42.54 2.45
C SER A 167 10.07 43.66 3.24
N LYS A 168 8.78 43.48 3.55
CA LYS A 168 8.01 44.45 4.35
C LYS A 168 6.92 43.75 5.15
N TYR A 169 6.68 44.25 6.37
CA TYR A 169 5.51 43.90 7.16
C TYR A 169 4.30 44.75 6.75
N LEU A 170 3.13 44.12 6.56
CA LEU A 170 1.88 44.79 6.21
C LEU A 170 1.00 44.93 7.46
N ASN A 171 0.80 46.15 7.97
CA ASN A 171 -0.25 46.41 8.97
C ASN A 171 -1.63 46.31 8.32
N ASN A 172 -2.65 45.91 9.08
CA ASN A 172 -4.01 45.50 8.62
C ASN A 172 -4.76 46.46 7.65
N ASP A 173 -4.27 47.68 7.38
CA ASP A 173 -4.89 48.64 6.46
C ASP A 173 -3.93 49.33 5.48
N SER A 174 -2.66 48.93 5.38
CA SER A 174 -1.68 49.71 4.61
C SER A 174 -1.08 48.99 3.43
N SER A 175 -1.39 49.52 2.25
CA SER A 175 -0.61 49.36 1.04
C SER A 175 0.85 49.83 1.18
N THR A 176 1.79 49.50 0.27
CA THR A 176 3.09 50.18 0.17
C THR A 176 3.39 50.70 -1.24
N HIS A 177 3.86 51.95 -1.33
CA HIS A 177 4.14 52.68 -2.58
C HIS A 177 5.61 52.59 -3.06
N THR A 178 6.50 51.98 -2.27
CA THR A 178 7.93 51.89 -2.60
C THR A 178 8.18 50.85 -3.70
N ILE A 179 8.53 51.29 -4.91
CA ILE A 179 8.92 50.42 -6.03
C ILE A 179 10.28 49.79 -5.73
N THR A 180 10.35 48.47 -5.56
CA THR A 180 11.57 47.70 -5.26
C THR A 180 11.45 46.25 -5.77
N GLY A 181 12.58 45.57 -6.01
CA GLY A 181 12.63 44.22 -6.58
C GLY A 181 13.11 44.19 -8.03
N THR A 182 13.03 43.01 -8.65
CA THR A 182 13.60 42.77 -9.99
C THR A 182 12.57 43.03 -11.11
N LYS A 183 12.85 43.98 -12.02
CA LYS A 183 11.88 44.50 -13.02
C LYS A 183 11.23 43.40 -13.89
N SER A 184 11.94 42.33 -14.24
CA SER A 184 11.41 41.21 -15.03
C SER A 184 10.31 40.42 -14.30
N HIS A 185 10.45 40.27 -12.98
CA HIS A 185 9.58 39.47 -12.10
C HIS A 185 8.51 40.30 -11.38
N MET A 186 8.49 41.63 -11.56
CA MET A 186 7.47 42.51 -11.02
C MET A 186 6.13 42.37 -11.75
N ALA A 187 5.07 42.33 -10.94
CA ALA A 187 3.68 42.32 -11.39
C ALA A 187 3.28 43.63 -12.10
N PRO A 188 2.33 43.58 -13.05
CA PRO A 188 1.97 44.73 -13.90
C PRO A 188 1.33 45.89 -13.11
N GLU A 189 0.59 45.60 -12.04
CA GLU A 189 0.03 46.62 -11.14
C GLU A 189 1.08 47.45 -10.41
N ILE A 190 2.30 46.91 -10.27
CA ILE A 190 3.46 47.61 -9.70
C ILE A 190 4.14 48.50 -10.75
N LYS A 191 4.05 48.12 -12.04
CA LYS A 191 4.68 48.82 -13.16
C LYS A 191 3.86 49.99 -13.68
N SER A 192 2.53 49.85 -13.73
CA SER A 192 1.67 50.97 -14.08
C SER A 192 1.64 51.94 -12.88
N LEU A 193 2.10 53.17 -13.06
CA LEU A 193 2.15 54.24 -12.06
C LEU A 193 0.76 54.68 -11.53
N ASN A 194 -0.28 53.84 -11.66
CA ASN A 194 -1.69 54.08 -11.35
C ASN A 194 -2.03 53.94 -9.85
N ASN A 195 -1.11 54.28 -8.95
CA ASN A 195 -1.31 54.25 -7.48
C ASN A 195 -1.71 52.88 -6.88
N LYS A 196 -1.54 51.75 -7.59
CA LYS A 196 -1.78 50.41 -7.05
C LYS A 196 -0.54 49.90 -6.29
N GLN A 197 -0.80 49.19 -5.20
CA GLN A 197 0.13 49.03 -4.08
C GLN A 197 0.59 47.56 -3.95
N TYR A 198 1.80 47.27 -3.45
CA TYR A 198 2.27 45.88 -3.28
C TYR A 198 1.36 45.09 -2.34
N SER A 199 1.08 43.83 -2.70
CA SER A 199 0.26 42.92 -1.90
C SER A 199 0.86 41.52 -1.88
N PHE A 200 0.29 40.61 -1.10
CA PHE A 200 0.63 39.18 -1.14
C PHE A 200 0.61 38.61 -2.57
N GLN A 201 -0.26 39.15 -3.43
CA GLN A 201 -0.39 38.74 -4.83
C GLN A 201 0.86 39.05 -5.67
N SER A 202 1.61 40.10 -5.32
CA SER A 202 2.81 40.46 -6.03
C SER A 202 3.90 39.39 -5.89
N ASP A 203 3.99 38.72 -4.72
CA ASP A 203 4.89 37.57 -4.53
C ASP A 203 4.44 36.35 -5.37
N ILE A 204 3.13 36.14 -5.54
CA ILE A 204 2.58 35.05 -6.38
C ILE A 204 2.89 35.29 -7.85
N TRP A 205 2.80 36.54 -8.33
CA TRP A 205 3.24 36.88 -9.67
C TRP A 205 4.75 36.62 -9.86
N SER A 206 5.57 37.02 -8.88
CA SER A 206 7.01 36.78 -8.91
C SER A 206 7.35 35.30 -8.86
N LEU A 207 6.57 34.48 -8.15
CA LEU A 207 6.64 33.01 -8.24
C LEU A 207 6.40 32.52 -9.68
N GLY A 208 5.31 32.95 -10.33
CA GLY A 208 5.03 32.58 -11.73
C GLY A 208 6.16 32.95 -12.69
N SER A 209 6.76 34.13 -12.51
CA SER A 209 7.93 34.57 -13.28
C SER A 209 9.17 33.72 -12.98
N THR A 210 9.37 33.34 -11.73
CA THR A 210 10.49 32.47 -11.31
C THR A 210 10.36 31.06 -11.91
N LEU A 211 9.13 30.53 -12.01
CA LEU A 211 8.88 29.23 -12.63
C LEU A 211 9.19 29.23 -14.14
N ILE A 212 8.95 30.34 -14.81
CA ILE A 212 9.35 30.52 -16.22
C ILE A 212 10.87 30.55 -16.33
N GLU A 213 11.53 31.30 -15.45
CA GLU A 213 13.00 31.39 -15.39
C GLU A 213 13.65 30.02 -15.17
N MET A 214 13.09 29.19 -14.28
CA MET A 214 13.58 27.83 -14.05
C MET A 214 13.44 26.95 -15.30
N ALA A 215 12.36 27.12 -16.06
CA ALA A 215 12.03 26.34 -17.25
C ALA A 215 12.67 26.87 -18.56
N LYS A 216 13.82 27.56 -18.49
CA LYS A 216 14.54 28.15 -19.67
C LYS A 216 13.85 29.34 -20.33
N GLY A 217 12.70 29.78 -19.80
CA GLY A 217 12.04 30.98 -20.28
C GLY A 217 12.74 32.25 -19.81
N ASP A 218 12.61 33.33 -20.57
CA ASP A 218 13.02 34.67 -20.16
C ASP A 218 11.79 35.42 -19.63
N PRO A 219 11.67 35.67 -18.31
CA PRO A 219 10.52 36.38 -17.75
C PRO A 219 10.38 37.82 -18.28
N SER A 220 11.43 38.40 -18.88
CA SER A 220 11.39 39.72 -19.51
C SER A 220 10.73 39.71 -20.90
N ASN A 221 10.73 38.57 -21.60
CA ASN A 221 10.11 38.42 -22.91
C ASN A 221 8.59 38.32 -22.75
N LYS A 222 7.85 39.33 -23.24
CA LYS A 222 6.39 39.41 -23.06
C LYS A 222 5.62 39.01 -24.31
N ASP A 223 4.43 38.44 -24.14
CA ASP A 223 3.45 38.22 -25.20
C ASP A 223 2.69 39.51 -25.56
N GLU A 224 1.81 39.43 -26.55
CA GLU A 224 1.00 40.58 -27.02
C GLU A 224 0.09 41.17 -25.93
N LYS A 225 -0.16 40.43 -24.85
CA LYS A 225 -0.99 40.82 -23.70
C LYS A 225 -0.15 41.33 -22.52
N GLY A 226 1.18 41.37 -22.66
CA GLY A 226 2.11 41.85 -21.63
C GLY A 226 2.50 40.81 -20.58
N PHE A 227 2.12 39.54 -20.75
CA PHE A 227 2.51 38.44 -19.86
C PHE A 227 3.88 37.87 -20.23
N PRO A 228 4.70 37.42 -19.26
CA PRO A 228 5.87 36.60 -19.57
C PRO A 228 5.52 35.45 -20.52
N LYS A 229 6.27 35.29 -21.62
CA LYS A 229 6.10 34.15 -22.53
C LYS A 229 6.51 32.87 -21.82
N ILE A 230 5.61 31.91 -21.85
CA ILE A 230 5.83 30.56 -21.34
C ILE A 230 6.49 29.73 -22.46
N PRO A 231 7.57 28.97 -22.17
CA PRO A 231 8.17 28.04 -23.14
C PRO A 231 7.14 27.09 -23.76
N ASN A 232 7.33 26.69 -25.03
CA ASN A 232 6.35 25.86 -25.76
C ASN A 232 6.47 24.36 -25.45
N ASP A 233 7.57 23.98 -24.82
CA ASP A 233 8.11 22.65 -24.59
C ASP A 233 7.87 22.16 -23.15
N ILE A 234 6.88 22.73 -22.46
CA ILE A 234 6.46 22.35 -21.10
C ILE A 234 5.00 21.89 -21.08
N SER A 235 4.60 21.14 -20.05
CA SER A 235 3.26 20.55 -20.01
C SER A 235 2.16 21.62 -19.99
N LYS A 236 0.96 21.21 -20.43
CA LYS A 236 -0.24 22.05 -20.36
C LYS A 236 -0.55 22.40 -18.90
N GLU A 237 -0.37 21.45 -17.99
CA GLU A 237 -0.67 21.58 -16.57
C GLU A 237 0.26 22.59 -15.89
N TYR A 238 1.56 22.56 -16.21
CA TYR A 238 2.53 23.55 -15.75
C TYR A 238 2.23 24.93 -16.34
N THR A 239 1.90 24.98 -17.63
CA THR A 239 1.47 26.21 -18.29
C THR A 239 0.26 26.82 -17.59
N GLU A 240 -0.78 26.03 -17.28
CA GLU A 240 -1.97 26.49 -16.55
C GLU A 240 -1.61 26.98 -15.14
N PHE A 241 -0.73 26.29 -14.42
CA PHE A 241 -0.30 26.72 -13.09
C PHE A 241 0.46 28.06 -13.14
N VAL A 242 1.40 28.20 -14.07
CA VAL A 242 2.14 29.46 -14.29
C VAL A 242 1.18 30.58 -14.68
N GLN A 243 0.23 30.33 -15.57
CA GLN A 243 -0.82 31.31 -15.95
C GLN A 243 -1.68 31.74 -14.75
N ARG A 244 -1.98 30.84 -13.81
CA ARG A 244 -2.71 31.16 -12.58
C ARG A 244 -1.89 32.01 -11.60
N CYS A 245 -0.57 31.89 -11.62
CA CYS A 245 0.29 32.78 -10.86
C CYS A 245 0.30 34.19 -11.48
N LEU A 246 0.22 34.28 -12.80
CA LEU A 246 0.29 35.50 -13.59
C LEU A 246 -1.11 36.12 -13.84
N ILE A 247 -1.84 36.50 -12.79
CA ILE A 247 -3.19 37.13 -12.92
C ILE A 247 -3.10 38.66 -12.79
N LEU A 248 -3.78 39.39 -13.69
CA LEU A 248 -3.79 40.87 -13.78
C LEU A 248 -4.69 41.60 -12.75
N GLU A 249 -5.71 40.93 -12.19
CA GLU A 249 -6.73 41.54 -11.33
C GLU A 249 -6.72 40.98 -9.89
N PRO A 250 -6.22 41.75 -8.89
CA PRO A 250 -6.10 41.30 -7.49
C PRO A 250 -7.43 40.94 -6.81
N ASP A 251 -8.55 41.53 -7.23
CA ASP A 251 -9.84 41.37 -6.55
C ASP A 251 -10.55 40.03 -6.81
N LYS A 252 -10.20 39.31 -7.89
CA LYS A 252 -10.72 37.94 -8.14
C LYS A 252 -10.11 36.88 -7.21
N ILE A 253 -9.10 37.24 -6.43
CA ILE A 253 -8.30 36.32 -5.60
C ILE A 253 -8.74 36.34 -4.12
N LYS A 254 -9.43 37.40 -3.67
CA LYS A 254 -9.99 37.49 -2.30
C LYS A 254 -10.96 36.35 -1.97
N ASP A 255 -11.70 35.86 -2.96
CA ASP A 255 -12.59 34.70 -2.83
C ASP A 255 -11.83 33.36 -2.75
N TYR A 256 -10.58 33.32 -3.23
CA TYR A 256 -9.78 32.10 -3.33
C TYR A 256 -9.01 31.81 -2.04
N HIS A 257 -8.31 32.81 -1.47
CA HIS A 257 -7.62 32.67 -0.18
C HIS A 257 -8.57 32.36 0.98
N ARG A 258 -9.79 32.90 0.93
CA ARG A 258 -10.82 32.68 1.96
C ARG A 258 -11.45 31.28 1.90
N LYS A 259 -11.32 30.57 0.77
CA LYS A 259 -12.08 29.34 0.49
C LYS A 259 -11.20 28.10 0.28
N PHE A 260 -9.94 28.24 -0.15
CA PHE A 260 -9.12 27.07 -0.56
C PHE A 260 -7.67 27.02 -0.06
N GLY A 261 -7.11 28.08 0.54
CA GLY A 261 -5.66 28.16 0.81
C GLY A 261 -4.82 28.10 -0.48
N ILE A 262 -3.50 28.29 -0.39
CA ILE A 262 -2.64 28.05 -1.56
C ILE A 262 -2.58 26.52 -1.76
N LEU A 263 -3.34 26.00 -2.71
CA LEU A 263 -3.29 24.58 -3.09
C LEU A 263 -1.84 24.18 -3.42
N PRO A 264 -1.35 23.01 -2.96
CA PRO A 264 -0.05 22.53 -3.40
C PRO A 264 -0.11 22.27 -4.92
N ILE A 265 0.98 22.59 -5.61
CA ILE A 265 1.11 22.53 -7.08
C ILE A 265 0.92 21.09 -7.56
N LEU A 266 1.41 20.14 -6.74
CA LEU A 266 1.47 18.73 -7.08
C LEU A 266 0.08 18.04 -7.12
N PRO A 267 -0.84 18.18 -6.14
CA PRO A 267 -2.22 17.69 -6.26
C PRO A 267 -3.01 18.29 -7.43
N TYR A 268 -2.76 19.55 -7.80
CA TYR A 268 -3.48 20.22 -8.90
C TYR A 268 -3.07 19.69 -10.28
N ILE A 269 -1.77 19.54 -10.52
CA ILE A 269 -1.23 18.92 -11.76
C ILE A 269 -1.68 17.46 -11.87
N LEU A 270 -1.64 16.71 -10.76
CA LEU A 270 -2.00 15.29 -10.75
C LEU A 270 -3.52 15.02 -10.88
N ALA A 271 -4.39 15.96 -10.50
CA ALA A 271 -5.84 15.78 -10.57
C ALA A 271 -6.40 15.91 -12.00
N ASN A 272 -5.71 16.62 -12.88
CA ASN A 272 -6.22 16.99 -14.21
C ASN A 272 -5.53 16.27 -15.39
N MET A 273 -4.48 15.48 -15.15
CA MET A 273 -3.87 14.59 -16.16
C MET A 273 -4.71 13.33 -16.44
N LYS A 274 -5.99 13.48 -16.78
CA LYS A 274 -6.86 12.36 -17.21
C LYS A 274 -7.42 12.57 -18.62
N ASP A 275 -6.81 11.80 -19.54
CA ASP A 275 -7.27 11.26 -20.83
C ASP A 275 -7.40 12.25 -22.03
N SER A 276 -6.98 11.91 -23.27
CA SER A 276 -7.78 11.03 -24.15
C SER A 276 -7.10 10.55 -25.47
N VAL A 277 -6.03 9.74 -25.47
CA VAL A 277 -5.59 8.99 -26.69
C VAL A 277 -5.05 7.56 -26.40
N TYR A 278 -4.94 7.13 -25.14
CA TYR A 278 -4.13 5.95 -24.80
C TYR A 278 -4.83 4.58 -24.85
N ASP A 279 -6.17 4.55 -24.88
CA ASP A 279 -6.90 3.29 -24.65
C ASP A 279 -6.88 2.32 -25.84
N SER A 280 -6.69 2.80 -27.07
CA SER A 280 -6.76 1.95 -28.26
C SER A 280 -5.45 1.23 -28.64
N LEU A 281 -4.34 1.49 -27.93
CA LEU A 281 -3.03 0.87 -28.18
C LEU A 281 -2.64 -0.18 -27.13
N LEU A 282 -3.30 -0.18 -25.97
CA LEU A 282 -2.97 -1.05 -24.83
C LEU A 282 -3.49 -2.49 -24.97
N GLU A 283 -4.47 -2.74 -25.85
CA GLU A 283 -4.98 -4.10 -26.08
C GLU A 283 -4.06 -4.98 -26.94
N LEU A 284 -3.08 -4.40 -27.65
CA LEU A 284 -2.19 -5.16 -28.54
C LEU A 284 -0.86 -5.58 -27.88
N ILE A 285 -0.56 -5.11 -26.66
CA ILE A 285 0.72 -5.37 -25.97
C ILE A 285 0.52 -5.90 -24.55
N ALA A 286 -0.34 -6.91 -24.41
CA ALA A 286 -0.49 -7.65 -23.17
C ALA A 286 0.44 -8.88 -23.16
N SER A 287 1.44 -8.89 -22.26
CA SER A 287 1.94 -10.06 -21.48
C SER A 287 3.47 -10.21 -21.28
N THR A 288 4.31 -9.25 -21.68
CA THR A 288 5.77 -9.39 -21.49
C THR A 288 6.22 -9.08 -20.05
N THR A 289 6.75 -10.10 -19.36
CA THR A 289 7.47 -10.01 -18.08
C THR A 289 8.95 -10.29 -18.34
N LEU A 290 9.85 -9.44 -17.83
CA LEU A 290 11.29 -9.63 -17.98
C LEU A 290 11.92 -10.02 -16.64
N SER A 291 12.64 -11.15 -16.62
CA SER A 291 13.44 -11.62 -15.48
C SER A 291 14.86 -11.91 -15.96
N THR A 292 15.87 -11.32 -15.31
CA THR A 292 17.29 -11.57 -15.65
C THR A 292 17.97 -12.35 -14.52
N ASN A 293 18.90 -13.25 -14.85
CA ASN A 293 19.58 -14.10 -13.85
C ASN A 293 20.94 -13.53 -13.38
N GLY A 294 21.29 -12.27 -13.67
CA GLY A 294 22.61 -11.70 -13.37
C GLY A 294 22.65 -10.16 -13.26
N PRO A 295 23.79 -9.57 -12.83
CA PRO A 295 23.96 -8.13 -12.75
C PRO A 295 23.83 -7.52 -14.15
N ILE A 296 22.86 -6.62 -14.30
CA ILE A 296 22.61 -5.91 -15.56
C ILE A 296 23.74 -4.87 -15.74
N LYS A 297 24.65 -5.12 -16.69
CA LYS A 297 25.42 -4.04 -17.35
C LYS A 297 24.44 -3.12 -18.07
N PRO A 298 24.68 -1.80 -18.15
CA PRO A 298 23.69 -0.83 -18.58
C PRO A 298 23.20 -1.17 -19.99
N PHE A 299 21.98 -1.69 -20.11
CA PHE A 299 21.33 -1.93 -21.38
C PHE A 299 19.86 -1.55 -21.29
N VAL A 300 19.45 -0.87 -22.36
CA VAL A 300 18.10 -0.49 -22.78
C VAL A 300 17.12 -1.63 -22.53
N ILE A 301 16.07 -1.39 -21.75
CA ILE A 301 14.99 -2.37 -21.54
C ILE A 301 14.25 -2.53 -22.88
N PRO A 302 14.08 -3.75 -23.43
CA PRO A 302 13.32 -3.95 -24.67
C PRO A 302 11.90 -3.40 -24.50
N ILE A 303 11.46 -2.57 -25.42
CA ILE A 303 10.12 -1.97 -25.41
C ILE A 303 9.13 -2.99 -25.99
N PRO A 304 7.97 -3.33 -25.34
CA PRO A 304 7.48 -2.89 -24.03
C PRO A 304 7.40 -4.01 -22.97
N VAL A 305 7.69 -3.69 -21.69
CA VAL A 305 7.70 -4.62 -20.53
C VAL A 305 6.83 -4.06 -19.41
N LYS A 306 5.88 -4.87 -18.90
CA LYS A 306 4.91 -4.45 -17.87
C LYS A 306 5.38 -4.70 -16.43
N SER A 307 6.16 -5.75 -16.22
CA SER A 307 6.71 -6.15 -14.91
C SER A 307 8.19 -6.53 -15.06
N LEU A 308 9.03 -6.01 -14.17
CA LEU A 308 10.47 -6.26 -14.14
C LEU A 308 10.85 -6.93 -12.82
N THR A 309 11.47 -8.10 -12.89
CA THR A 309 12.04 -8.80 -11.74
C THR A 309 13.55 -8.89 -11.87
N LEU A 310 14.29 -8.34 -10.89
CA LEU A 310 15.75 -8.45 -10.81
C LEU A 310 16.14 -9.22 -9.54
N PRO A 311 16.21 -10.56 -9.59
CA PRO A 311 16.38 -11.42 -8.42
C PRO A 311 17.69 -11.14 -7.65
N THR A 312 18.76 -10.77 -8.35
CA THR A 312 20.11 -10.61 -7.76
C THR A 312 20.57 -9.15 -7.63
N TYR A 313 19.74 -8.17 -8.00
CA TYR A 313 20.15 -6.78 -8.04
C TYR A 313 20.23 -6.16 -6.64
N ASN A 314 21.43 -5.71 -6.25
CA ASN A 314 21.69 -5.03 -4.97
C ASN A 314 22.72 -3.90 -5.11
N HIS A 315 22.57 -3.07 -6.14
CA HIS A 315 23.41 -1.90 -6.38
C HIS A 315 22.57 -0.62 -6.34
N SER A 316 23.22 0.54 -6.19
CA SER A 316 22.52 1.83 -6.19
C SER A 316 21.76 2.04 -7.51
N ILE A 317 20.52 2.51 -7.43
CA ILE A 317 19.67 2.85 -8.58
C ILE A 317 20.18 4.16 -9.19
N GLU A 318 21.40 4.18 -9.72
CA GLU A 318 21.99 5.36 -10.39
C GLU A 318 22.01 5.24 -11.91
N TYR A 319 21.66 4.07 -12.44
CA TYR A 319 21.86 3.71 -13.85
C TYR A 319 20.56 3.40 -14.60
N PHE A 320 19.40 3.75 -14.04
CA PHE A 320 18.10 3.42 -14.62
C PHE A 320 17.45 4.62 -15.34
N TYR A 321 18.16 5.21 -16.30
CA TYR A 321 17.67 6.38 -17.03
C TYR A 321 16.65 6.04 -18.14
N GLU A 322 16.49 4.76 -18.50
CA GLU A 322 15.62 4.34 -19.61
C GLU A 322 14.72 3.18 -19.20
N PHE A 323 13.60 3.49 -18.56
CA PHE A 323 12.51 2.53 -18.40
C PHE A 323 11.42 2.79 -19.42
N SER A 324 10.85 1.72 -19.96
CA SER A 324 9.65 1.81 -20.78
C SER A 324 8.50 2.43 -19.98
N ASN A 325 7.78 3.38 -20.58
CA ASN A 325 6.54 3.97 -20.04
C ASN A 325 5.43 2.92 -19.77
N THR A 326 5.63 1.69 -20.24
CA THR A 326 4.73 0.55 -20.00
C THR A 326 5.01 -0.21 -18.71
N LEU A 327 6.13 0.06 -18.02
CA LEU A 327 6.51 -0.66 -16.80
C LEU A 327 5.66 -0.23 -15.61
N THR A 328 4.86 -1.15 -15.08
CA THR A 328 3.93 -0.90 -13.97
C THR A 328 4.32 -1.58 -12.66
N GLU A 329 5.22 -2.56 -12.70
CA GLU A 329 5.61 -3.35 -11.53
C GLU A 329 7.12 -3.60 -11.49
N ILE A 330 7.71 -3.45 -10.30
CA ILE A 330 9.12 -3.76 -10.04
C ILE A 330 9.22 -4.71 -8.84
N ILE A 331 9.99 -5.79 -9.02
CA ILE A 331 10.29 -6.78 -7.99
C ILE A 331 11.80 -6.91 -7.84
N LEU A 332 12.36 -6.52 -6.69
CA LEU A 332 13.79 -6.59 -6.39
C LEU A 332 14.03 -7.38 -5.08
N PRO A 333 14.12 -8.71 -5.14
CA PRO A 333 14.22 -9.56 -3.95
C PRO A 333 15.45 -9.29 -3.07
N LEU A 334 16.65 -9.09 -3.64
CA LEU A 334 17.89 -8.89 -2.89
C LEU A 334 18.30 -7.42 -2.71
N PHE A 335 17.48 -6.47 -3.15
CA PHE A 335 17.83 -5.04 -3.11
C PHE A 335 17.76 -4.49 -1.69
N ASN A 336 18.86 -3.92 -1.21
CA ASN A 336 18.96 -3.27 0.10
C ASN A 336 19.85 -2.01 0.09
N GLN A 337 19.84 -1.27 -1.02
CA GLN A 337 20.56 0.00 -1.14
C GLN A 337 19.61 1.18 -0.87
N PRO A 338 20.11 2.34 -0.41
CA PRO A 338 19.28 3.53 -0.28
C PRO A 338 18.68 3.92 -1.64
N ILE A 339 17.36 4.10 -1.70
CA ILE A 339 16.72 4.64 -2.89
C ILE A 339 16.88 6.16 -2.86
N ARG A 340 17.66 6.69 -3.81
CA ARG A 340 17.79 8.13 -3.97
C ARG A 340 16.54 8.69 -4.65
N PRO A 341 16.08 9.87 -4.23
CA PRO A 341 15.01 10.61 -4.91
C PRO A 341 15.27 10.74 -6.42
N PHE A 342 14.21 10.76 -7.23
CA PHE A 342 14.22 11.10 -8.66
C PHE A 342 14.87 10.08 -9.65
N LEU A 343 15.33 8.92 -9.18
CA LEU A 343 16.02 7.93 -10.04
C LEU A 343 15.13 6.76 -10.54
N ILE A 344 13.84 6.76 -10.23
CA ILE A 344 12.88 5.73 -10.63
C ILE A 344 11.76 6.39 -11.45
N PRO A 345 11.32 5.80 -12.58
CA PRO A 345 10.26 6.37 -13.43
C PRO A 345 9.00 6.64 -12.65
N ILE A 346 8.56 7.90 -12.68
CA ILE A 346 7.68 8.42 -11.65
C ILE A 346 6.21 8.10 -11.93
N TYR A 347 5.84 7.78 -13.19
CA TYR A 347 4.44 7.82 -13.63
C TYR A 347 3.76 6.46 -13.88
N SER A 348 4.51 5.48 -14.38
CA SER A 348 3.95 4.18 -14.79
C SER A 348 3.91 3.15 -13.66
N ILE A 349 4.84 3.21 -12.71
CA ILE A 349 5.00 2.16 -11.69
C ILE A 349 3.92 2.24 -10.61
N LYS A 350 3.05 1.24 -10.59
CA LYS A 350 1.96 1.08 -9.61
C LYS A 350 2.34 0.19 -8.45
N SER A 351 3.23 -0.79 -8.67
CA SER A 351 3.55 -1.84 -7.69
C SER A 351 5.07 -1.94 -7.47
N PHE A 352 5.47 -1.93 -6.19
CA PHE A 352 6.84 -2.21 -5.76
C PHE A 352 6.87 -3.38 -4.78
N THR A 353 7.72 -4.37 -5.05
CA THR A 353 8.03 -5.46 -4.12
C THR A 353 9.53 -5.53 -3.87
N LEU A 354 9.96 -5.27 -2.63
CA LEU A 354 11.37 -5.37 -2.22
C LEU A 354 11.50 -6.33 -1.04
N ASP A 355 12.12 -7.50 -1.24
CA ASP A 355 12.13 -8.51 -0.19
C ASP A 355 13.20 -8.22 0.88
N SER A 356 14.41 -7.84 0.49
CA SER A 356 15.54 -7.64 1.42
C SER A 356 15.74 -6.19 1.86
N PHE A 357 14.89 -5.26 1.41
CA PHE A 357 15.05 -3.83 1.66
C PHE A 357 14.78 -3.48 3.14
N ASN A 358 15.77 -2.88 3.81
CA ASN A 358 15.68 -2.42 5.19
C ASN A 358 16.43 -1.10 5.43
N GLN A 359 16.42 -0.21 4.43
CA GLN A 359 16.97 1.14 4.54
C GLN A 359 15.87 2.13 4.95
N PRO A 360 16.20 3.21 5.69
CA PRO A 360 15.20 4.21 6.10
C PRO A 360 14.58 4.89 4.88
N PHE A 361 13.26 5.09 4.91
CA PHE A 361 12.61 5.92 3.89
C PHE A 361 13.11 7.36 3.99
N LYS A 362 13.57 7.90 2.86
CA LYS A 362 13.75 9.33 2.65
C LYS A 362 12.52 9.87 1.94
N LEU A 363 12.34 11.19 1.99
CA LEU A 363 11.33 11.85 1.16
C LEU A 363 11.60 11.46 -0.30
N PHE A 364 10.58 10.97 -1.01
CA PHE A 364 10.66 10.49 -2.41
C PHE A 364 11.46 9.20 -2.65
N SER A 365 11.60 8.32 -1.64
CA SER A 365 12.21 6.99 -1.84
C SER A 365 11.43 6.06 -2.78
N PHE A 366 10.20 6.39 -3.18
CA PHE A 366 9.42 5.60 -4.14
C PHE A 366 8.67 6.54 -5.09
N PRO A 367 8.31 6.08 -6.31
CA PRO A 367 7.48 6.83 -7.24
C PRO A 367 6.15 7.26 -6.63
N PHE A 368 5.69 8.48 -6.95
CA PHE A 368 4.39 8.99 -6.53
C PHE A 368 3.22 8.18 -7.05
N SER A 369 3.36 7.57 -8.23
CA SER A 369 2.32 6.74 -8.86
C SER A 369 2.14 5.36 -8.19
N THR A 370 3.00 4.99 -7.24
CA THR A 370 2.91 3.72 -6.51
C THR A 370 1.60 3.66 -5.73
N THR A 371 0.77 2.65 -6.03
CA THR A 371 -0.48 2.37 -5.31
C THR A 371 -0.37 1.14 -4.42
N SER A 372 0.62 0.28 -4.66
CA SER A 372 0.89 -0.92 -3.87
C SER A 372 2.38 -0.99 -3.52
N LEU A 373 2.69 -1.07 -2.23
CA LEU A 373 4.05 -1.22 -1.73
C LEU A 373 4.13 -2.44 -0.81
N LYS A 374 4.98 -3.40 -1.19
CA LYS A 374 5.27 -4.61 -0.42
C LYS A 374 6.75 -4.65 -0.05
N LEU A 375 7.05 -4.66 1.25
CA LEU A 375 8.41 -4.78 1.78
C LEU A 375 8.49 -5.94 2.75
N ARG A 376 9.33 -6.94 2.46
CA ARG A 376 9.37 -8.16 3.28
C ARG A 376 10.23 -8.01 4.53
N SER A 377 11.46 -7.51 4.39
CA SER A 377 12.43 -7.41 5.50
C SER A 377 12.52 -6.03 6.15
N PHE A 378 11.67 -5.08 5.75
CA PHE A 378 11.71 -3.70 6.24
C PHE A 378 11.27 -3.59 7.71
N ASN A 379 12.10 -2.99 8.54
CA ASN A 379 11.85 -2.76 9.97
C ASN A 379 12.48 -1.45 10.48
N GLN A 380 12.49 -0.39 9.65
CA GLN A 380 12.94 0.94 10.04
C GLN A 380 11.75 1.84 10.41
N PRO A 381 11.92 2.86 11.29
CA PRO A 381 10.88 3.84 11.58
C PRO A 381 10.42 4.56 10.30
N ILE A 382 9.11 4.71 10.15
CA ILE A 382 8.50 5.41 9.00
C ILE A 382 8.37 6.87 9.36
N LYS A 383 9.09 7.74 8.64
CA LYS A 383 9.02 9.19 8.84
C LYS A 383 7.76 9.80 8.20
N PRO A 384 7.29 10.95 8.67
CA PRO A 384 6.25 11.74 7.99
C PRO A 384 6.59 11.95 6.51
N LEU A 385 5.59 11.89 5.62
CA LEU A 385 5.73 12.14 4.17
C LEU A 385 6.66 11.18 3.41
N SER A 386 7.20 10.15 4.06
CA SER A 386 8.16 9.22 3.45
C SER A 386 7.52 8.11 2.61
N ILE A 387 6.21 7.89 2.80
CA ILE A 387 5.39 6.97 1.99
C ILE A 387 4.69 7.79 0.90
N PRO A 388 4.63 7.32 -0.36
CA PRO A 388 3.92 8.01 -1.42
C PRO A 388 2.43 8.26 -1.09
N PRO A 389 1.86 9.40 -1.50
CA PRO A 389 0.50 9.79 -1.13
C PRO A 389 -0.59 8.91 -1.77
N LEU A 390 -0.29 8.25 -2.90
CA LEU A 390 -1.24 7.41 -3.65
C LEU A 390 -1.25 5.92 -3.24
N ILE A 391 -0.49 5.54 -2.20
CA ILE A 391 -0.49 4.16 -1.71
C ILE A 391 -1.88 3.80 -1.20
N LYS A 392 -2.49 2.79 -1.81
CA LYS A 392 -3.74 2.15 -1.38
C LYS A 392 -3.49 0.90 -0.55
N SER A 393 -2.48 0.11 -0.94
CA SER A 393 -2.11 -1.15 -0.29
C SER A 393 -0.68 -1.09 0.25
N LEU A 394 -0.53 -1.22 1.56
CA LEU A 394 0.77 -1.24 2.23
C LEU A 394 0.97 -2.57 2.97
N ILE A 395 1.99 -3.33 2.56
CA ILE A 395 2.35 -4.62 3.15
C ILE A 395 3.79 -4.55 3.66
N LEU A 396 3.98 -4.66 4.98
CA LEU A 396 5.31 -4.69 5.59
C LEU A 396 5.46 -5.97 6.41
N GLU A 397 6.09 -7.01 5.86
CA GLU A 397 6.06 -8.36 6.46
C GLU A 397 6.80 -8.45 7.80
N SER A 398 8.00 -7.85 7.90
CA SER A 398 8.86 -7.90 9.10
C SER A 398 8.81 -6.64 9.97
N PHE A 399 7.89 -5.71 9.69
CA PHE A 399 7.84 -4.43 10.39
C PHE A 399 7.28 -4.56 11.82
N ASN A 400 8.03 -4.05 12.79
CA ASN A 400 7.67 -4.05 14.21
C ASN A 400 8.16 -2.79 14.95
N GLN A 401 8.16 -1.65 14.27
CA GLN A 401 8.43 -0.33 14.88
C GLN A 401 7.13 0.35 15.30
N PRO A 402 7.13 1.26 16.29
CA PRO A 402 5.93 2.01 16.67
C PRO A 402 5.29 2.71 15.47
N ILE A 403 3.97 2.57 15.34
CA ILE A 403 3.21 3.36 14.38
C ILE A 403 3.03 4.74 15.01
N ASP A 404 3.72 5.74 14.47
CA ASP A 404 3.60 7.15 14.85
C ASP A 404 3.40 7.99 13.58
N PHE A 405 2.29 7.72 12.85
CA PHE A 405 1.86 8.64 11.81
C PHE A 405 1.56 9.97 12.51
N PRO A 406 2.25 11.08 12.19
CA PRO A 406 2.05 12.33 12.90
C PRO A 406 0.64 12.85 12.62
N THR A 407 -0.29 12.56 13.52
CA THR A 407 -1.59 13.20 13.55
C THR A 407 -1.47 14.51 14.31
N ARG A 408 -0.80 15.51 13.74
CA ARG A 408 -0.89 16.89 14.25
C ARG A 408 -0.78 17.92 13.11
N TYR A 409 -1.94 18.51 12.83
CA TYR A 409 -2.17 19.87 12.35
C TYR A 409 -1.46 20.28 11.04
N PHE A 410 -2.27 20.40 9.97
CA PHE A 410 -1.92 20.92 8.64
C PHE A 410 -1.30 19.93 7.64
N SER A 411 -2.09 18.94 7.19
CA SER A 411 -2.07 18.53 5.78
C SER A 411 -3.39 17.87 5.39
N PRO A 412 -4.10 18.33 4.34
CA PRO A 412 -5.27 17.66 3.77
C PRO A 412 -4.93 16.38 3.00
N ILE A 413 -3.66 15.98 2.93
CA ILE A 413 -3.29 14.72 2.31
C ILE A 413 -3.54 13.62 3.35
N GLU A 414 -4.82 13.26 3.51
CA GLU A 414 -5.18 11.94 4.01
C GLU A 414 -4.41 10.93 3.15
N TYR A 415 -3.48 10.19 3.76
CA TYR A 415 -2.81 9.10 3.07
C TYR A 415 -3.90 8.18 2.48
N SER A 416 -3.86 7.91 1.18
CA SER A 416 -4.91 7.14 0.49
C SER A 416 -4.91 5.64 0.81
N ILE A 417 -4.23 5.23 1.89
CA ILE A 417 -4.07 3.83 2.30
C ILE A 417 -5.42 3.29 2.73
N THR A 418 -5.94 2.33 1.97
CA THR A 418 -7.18 1.64 2.28
C THR A 418 -6.94 0.26 2.88
N SER A 419 -5.80 -0.37 2.62
CA SER A 419 -5.41 -1.69 3.14
C SER A 419 -4.02 -1.67 3.78
N LEU A 420 -3.93 -2.15 5.02
CA LEU A 420 -2.71 -2.22 5.80
C LEU A 420 -2.47 -3.66 6.29
N THR A 421 -1.37 -4.28 5.87
CA THR A 421 -0.98 -5.63 6.28
C THR A 421 0.39 -5.62 6.96
N LEU A 422 0.42 -5.89 8.27
CA LEU A 422 1.64 -5.96 9.09
C LEU A 422 1.74 -7.31 9.83
N PRO A 423 2.17 -8.39 9.14
CA PRO A 423 2.29 -9.73 9.72
C PRO A 423 3.08 -9.80 11.02
N SER A 424 4.28 -9.19 11.08
CA SER A 424 5.18 -9.28 12.25
C SER A 424 5.01 -8.14 13.25
N PHE A 425 3.96 -7.33 13.14
CA PHE A 425 3.76 -6.18 14.01
C PHE A 425 3.12 -6.56 15.35
N ASN A 426 3.74 -6.15 16.45
CA ASN A 426 3.26 -6.41 17.81
C ASN A 426 3.58 -5.26 18.79
N GLN A 427 3.56 -4.00 18.32
CA GLN A 427 3.72 -2.82 19.17
C GLN A 427 2.38 -2.27 19.64
N PHE A 428 2.38 -1.55 20.76
CA PHE A 428 1.18 -0.86 21.25
C PHE A 428 0.74 0.23 20.26
N ILE A 429 -0.55 0.29 19.95
CA ILE A 429 -1.14 1.28 19.05
C ILE A 429 -1.89 2.32 19.89
N LYS A 430 -1.41 3.57 19.91
CA LYS A 430 -2.12 4.64 20.60
C LYS A 430 -3.41 5.01 19.86
N PRO A 431 -4.46 5.44 20.57
CA PRO A 431 -5.69 5.94 19.95
C PRO A 431 -5.43 7.02 18.90
N LYS A 432 -6.24 7.02 17.84
CA LYS A 432 -6.28 8.06 16.79
C LYS A 432 -5.04 8.18 15.90
N ILE A 433 -4.10 7.24 15.95
CA ILE A 433 -2.90 7.28 15.08
C ILE A 433 -3.13 6.65 13.70
N ILE A 434 -3.97 5.61 13.61
CA ILE A 434 -4.24 4.93 12.34
C ILE A 434 -5.08 5.84 11.44
N SER A 435 -4.66 5.98 10.18
CA SER A 435 -5.31 6.84 9.18
C SER A 435 -6.83 6.58 9.05
N PRO A 436 -7.67 7.63 8.96
CA PRO A 436 -9.11 7.48 8.80
C PRO A 436 -9.54 6.92 7.44
N SER A 437 -8.63 6.79 6.46
CA SER A 437 -8.89 6.17 5.15
C SER A 437 -8.83 4.64 5.14
N ILE A 438 -8.27 4.02 6.18
CA ILE A 438 -8.02 2.57 6.21
C ILE A 438 -9.33 1.78 6.42
N THR A 439 -9.64 0.89 5.49
CA THR A 439 -10.85 0.06 5.49
C THR A 439 -10.57 -1.42 5.77
N SER A 440 -9.32 -1.88 5.64
CA SER A 440 -8.89 -3.25 5.96
C SER A 440 -7.54 -3.26 6.69
N ILE A 441 -7.48 -3.99 7.81
CA ILE A 441 -6.27 -4.20 8.61
C ILE A 441 -6.04 -5.70 8.82
N LYS A 442 -4.79 -6.12 8.61
CA LYS A 442 -4.33 -7.49 8.86
C LYS A 442 -3.04 -7.51 9.68
N PHE A 443 -3.10 -8.04 10.90
CA PHE A 443 -1.96 -8.22 11.80
C PHE A 443 -1.83 -9.68 12.23
N GLU A 444 -0.83 -10.41 11.72
CA GLU A 444 -0.73 -11.86 11.96
C GLU A 444 -0.36 -12.19 13.41
N ILE A 445 0.67 -11.53 13.97
CA ILE A 445 1.19 -11.84 15.32
C ILE A 445 0.75 -10.85 16.42
N PHE A 446 -0.06 -9.84 16.09
CA PHE A 446 -0.43 -8.79 17.03
C PHE A 446 -1.24 -9.31 18.21
N ASN A 447 -0.77 -8.99 19.42
CA ASN A 447 -1.39 -9.40 20.69
C ASN A 447 -1.24 -8.32 21.79
N GLN A 448 -1.37 -7.04 21.42
CA GLN A 448 -1.36 -5.92 22.37
C GLN A 448 -2.78 -5.49 22.75
N PRO A 449 -3.00 -4.88 23.93
CA PRO A 449 -4.30 -4.35 24.33
C PRO A 449 -4.83 -3.32 23.33
N ILE A 450 -6.15 -3.33 23.07
CA ILE A 450 -6.84 -2.39 22.18
C ILE A 450 -7.84 -1.54 22.98
N SER A 451 -7.63 -0.23 22.96
CA SER A 451 -8.54 0.76 23.55
C SER A 451 -9.58 1.25 22.53
N PRO A 452 -10.66 1.90 22.97
CA PRO A 452 -11.49 2.71 22.06
C PRO A 452 -10.64 3.68 21.24
N ASP A 453 -11.05 3.95 20.00
CA ASP A 453 -10.35 4.78 19.02
C ASP A 453 -8.95 4.30 18.58
N THR A 454 -8.53 3.08 18.95
CA THR A 454 -7.30 2.47 18.40
C THR A 454 -7.40 2.27 16.88
N PHE A 455 -8.58 1.91 16.38
CA PHE A 455 -8.86 1.69 14.96
C PHE A 455 -9.81 2.76 14.40
N PRO A 456 -9.68 3.13 13.11
CA PRO A 456 -10.48 4.20 12.51
C PRO A 456 -11.94 3.77 12.28
N PRO A 457 -12.88 4.73 12.24
CA PRO A 457 -14.32 4.46 12.03
C PRO A 457 -14.67 4.00 10.61
N SER A 458 -13.72 4.06 9.66
CA SER A 458 -13.86 3.54 8.30
C SER A 458 -13.53 2.05 8.18
N LEU A 459 -12.98 1.43 9.24
CA LEU A 459 -12.49 0.04 9.20
C LEU A 459 -13.66 -0.95 8.99
N THR A 460 -13.60 -1.73 7.91
CA THR A 460 -14.62 -2.75 7.58
C THR A 460 -14.14 -4.18 7.77
N GLU A 461 -12.83 -4.42 7.70
CA GLU A 461 -12.21 -5.74 7.88
C GLU A 461 -11.06 -5.66 8.88
N LEU A 462 -11.08 -6.54 9.89
CA LEU A 462 -10.04 -6.65 10.90
C LEU A 462 -9.64 -8.11 11.11
N ILE A 463 -8.38 -8.42 10.78
CA ILE A 463 -7.83 -9.78 10.83
C ILE A 463 -6.65 -9.80 11.81
N MET A 464 -6.80 -10.49 12.94
CA MET A 464 -5.79 -10.62 14.00
C MET A 464 -5.69 -12.07 14.52
N PRO A 465 -5.09 -13.01 13.77
CA PRO A 465 -5.06 -14.42 14.13
C PRO A 465 -4.23 -14.76 15.39
N SER A 466 -3.34 -13.89 15.89
CA SER A 466 -2.65 -14.16 17.16
C SER A 466 -3.19 -13.39 18.36
N PHE A 467 -4.28 -12.64 18.19
CA PHE A 467 -4.82 -11.78 19.25
C PHE A 467 -5.54 -12.58 20.34
N ASN A 468 -5.16 -12.39 21.60
CA ASN A 468 -5.76 -13.04 22.79
C ASN A 468 -5.92 -12.08 23.99
N GLN A 469 -6.09 -10.79 23.74
CA GLN A 469 -6.35 -9.81 24.80
C GLN A 469 -7.86 -9.66 25.04
N THR A 470 -8.23 -9.15 26.22
CA THR A 470 -9.64 -8.81 26.51
C THR A 470 -10.10 -7.68 25.59
N ILE A 471 -11.29 -7.85 25.00
CA ILE A 471 -11.94 -6.81 24.20
C ILE A 471 -12.86 -6.02 25.13
N THR A 472 -12.74 -4.69 25.12
CA THR A 472 -13.66 -3.80 25.82
C THR A 472 -14.66 -3.18 24.85
N GLN A 473 -15.76 -2.67 25.36
CA GLN A 473 -16.76 -1.98 24.54
C GLN A 473 -16.12 -0.80 23.79
N GLY A 474 -16.35 -0.71 22.49
CA GLY A 474 -15.81 0.34 21.63
C GLY A 474 -14.39 0.09 21.11
N SER A 475 -13.69 -0.97 21.55
CA SER A 475 -12.35 -1.31 21.00
C SER A 475 -12.40 -1.76 19.54
N ILE A 476 -13.51 -2.38 19.12
CA ILE A 476 -13.75 -2.76 17.72
C ILE A 476 -14.77 -1.77 17.13
N PRO A 477 -14.43 -1.06 16.03
CA PRO A 477 -15.33 -0.06 15.45
C PRO A 477 -16.67 -0.64 14.96
N PRO A 478 -17.78 0.13 15.03
CA PRO A 478 -19.11 -0.30 14.57
C PRO A 478 -19.24 -0.39 13.04
N SER A 479 -18.20 -0.06 12.29
CA SER A 479 -18.10 -0.23 10.84
C SER A 479 -17.62 -1.63 10.42
N VAL A 480 -17.03 -2.41 11.33
CA VAL A 480 -16.41 -3.70 11.03
C VAL A 480 -17.48 -4.73 10.63
N LYS A 481 -17.31 -5.33 9.45
CA LYS A 481 -18.17 -6.38 8.89
C LYS A 481 -17.52 -7.76 8.99
N THR A 482 -16.21 -7.83 8.79
CA THR A 482 -15.42 -9.08 8.87
C THR A 482 -14.45 -9.00 10.04
N LEU A 483 -14.56 -9.93 10.99
CA LEU A 483 -13.71 -10.01 12.16
C LEU A 483 -13.09 -11.41 12.30
N VAL A 484 -11.76 -11.48 12.31
CA VAL A 484 -11.00 -12.71 12.53
C VAL A 484 -10.09 -12.55 13.74
N LEU A 485 -10.29 -13.37 14.78
CA LEU A 485 -9.46 -13.38 15.99
C LEU A 485 -8.98 -14.81 16.24
N GLY A 486 -7.68 -15.09 16.10
CA GLY A 486 -7.26 -16.49 16.08
C GLY A 486 -6.95 -17.04 17.46
N SER A 487 -5.98 -16.50 18.17
CA SER A 487 -5.62 -16.98 19.53
C SER A 487 -6.62 -16.60 20.63
N PHE A 488 -7.77 -16.02 20.26
CA PHE A 488 -8.74 -15.50 21.20
C PHE A 488 -9.51 -16.62 21.90
N ASN A 489 -9.22 -16.84 23.19
CA ASN A 489 -9.95 -17.78 24.03
C ASN A 489 -10.47 -17.12 25.32
N GLN A 490 -10.78 -15.82 25.25
CA GLN A 490 -11.31 -15.04 26.37
C GLN A 490 -12.84 -15.14 26.45
N THR A 491 -13.41 -14.98 27.64
CA THR A 491 -14.87 -14.90 27.81
C THR A 491 -15.38 -13.52 27.41
N PHE A 492 -16.55 -13.46 26.77
CA PHE A 492 -17.19 -12.18 26.41
C PHE A 492 -17.90 -11.46 27.58
N LYS A 493 -17.57 -11.78 28.85
CA LYS A 493 -18.22 -11.19 30.02
C LYS A 493 -17.56 -9.88 30.43
N LEU A 494 -18.37 -8.87 30.79
CA LEU A 494 -17.90 -7.68 31.49
C LEU A 494 -17.34 -8.09 32.85
N LYS A 495 -16.15 -7.61 33.22
CA LYS A 495 -15.72 -7.59 34.62
C LYS A 495 -16.74 -6.75 35.37
N SER A 496 -17.50 -7.34 36.29
CA SER A 496 -18.41 -6.60 37.16
C SER A 496 -17.57 -5.71 38.07
N ASN A 497 -17.38 -4.45 37.70
CA ASN A 497 -16.99 -3.45 38.67
C ASN A 497 -18.20 -3.21 39.57
N THR A 498 -17.96 -3.38 40.86
CA THR A 498 -18.87 -3.16 41.98
C THR A 498 -19.70 -1.89 41.82
N SER A 499 -21.01 -2.06 41.98
CA SER A 499 -22.03 -1.13 42.48
C SER A 499 -22.04 0.31 41.96
N SER A 500 -23.20 0.65 41.39
CA SER A 500 -23.76 1.99 41.13
C SER A 500 -23.19 2.74 39.93
N GLN A 501 -23.91 2.66 38.80
CA GLN A 501 -24.30 3.83 38.01
C GLN A 501 -25.38 3.46 36.96
N LYS A 502 -26.29 4.41 36.77
CA LYS A 502 -27.55 4.33 36.02
C LYS A 502 -27.38 3.70 34.63
N ILE A 503 -28.19 2.67 34.36
CA ILE A 503 -28.24 1.91 33.12
C ILE A 503 -28.91 2.76 32.03
N ASN A 504 -28.11 3.54 31.30
CA ASN A 504 -28.42 3.76 29.89
C ASN A 504 -28.21 2.42 29.16
N LYS A 505 -29.06 2.11 28.17
CA LYS A 505 -29.02 0.91 27.32
C LYS A 505 -27.61 0.64 26.77
N ILE A 506 -26.76 -0.03 27.53
CA ILE A 506 -25.45 -0.50 27.07
C ILE A 506 -25.64 -1.95 26.64
N SER A 507 -25.54 -2.19 25.33
CA SER A 507 -25.51 -3.55 24.80
C SER A 507 -24.26 -4.26 25.34
N ASN A 508 -24.44 -5.33 26.12
CA ASN A 508 -23.36 -6.20 26.63
C ASN A 508 -22.56 -6.94 25.54
N LEU A 509 -22.72 -6.57 24.27
CA LEU A 509 -22.07 -7.20 23.12
C LEU A 509 -20.71 -6.53 22.89
N LEU A 510 -19.63 -7.27 23.14
CA LEU A 510 -18.26 -6.83 22.84
C LEU A 510 -17.95 -6.86 21.34
N ILE A 511 -18.68 -7.69 20.58
CA ILE A 511 -18.61 -7.74 19.12
C ILE A 511 -19.69 -6.81 18.55
N PRO A 512 -19.35 -5.84 17.67
CA PRO A 512 -20.32 -4.94 17.07
C PRO A 512 -21.43 -5.63 16.27
N SER A 513 -22.63 -5.04 16.27
CA SER A 513 -23.79 -5.54 15.50
C SER A 513 -23.67 -5.38 13.99
N SER A 514 -22.60 -4.76 13.50
CA SER A 514 -22.25 -4.67 12.08
C SER A 514 -21.56 -5.92 11.55
N VAL A 515 -21.00 -6.76 12.43
CA VAL A 515 -20.21 -7.94 12.04
C VAL A 515 -21.14 -8.97 11.41
N THR A 516 -20.82 -9.38 10.18
CA THR A 516 -21.55 -10.39 9.39
C THR A 516 -20.74 -11.68 9.22
N SER A 517 -19.40 -11.60 9.16
CA SER A 517 -18.52 -12.77 9.17
C SER A 517 -17.61 -12.75 10.40
N LEU A 518 -17.70 -13.80 11.21
CA LEU A 518 -16.93 -13.97 12.44
C LEU A 518 -16.15 -15.28 12.41
N ARG A 519 -14.84 -15.18 12.60
CA ARG A 519 -13.95 -16.34 12.74
C ARG A 519 -13.12 -16.25 14.01
N LEU A 520 -13.24 -17.27 14.87
CA LEU A 520 -12.46 -17.40 16.10
C LEU A 520 -11.65 -18.72 16.08
N GLU A 521 -10.33 -18.68 15.82
CA GLU A 521 -9.54 -19.91 15.53
C GLU A 521 -9.44 -20.86 16.72
N LEU A 522 -9.00 -20.36 17.89
CA LEU A 522 -8.72 -21.11 19.12
C LEU A 522 -9.81 -20.98 20.19
N PHE A 523 -10.94 -20.35 19.86
CA PHE A 523 -12.01 -20.12 20.82
C PHE A 523 -12.70 -21.42 21.24
N ASN A 524 -12.70 -21.72 22.54
CA ASN A 524 -13.33 -22.90 23.13
C ASN A 524 -14.06 -22.60 24.45
N GLN A 525 -14.54 -21.36 24.61
CA GLN A 525 -15.34 -20.97 25.77
C GLN A 525 -16.83 -21.30 25.55
N PRO A 526 -17.62 -21.58 26.61
CA PRO A 526 -19.05 -21.82 26.49
C PRO A 526 -19.78 -20.68 25.78
N ILE A 527 -20.70 -21.01 24.87
CA ILE A 527 -21.56 -20.05 24.18
C ILE A 527 -22.97 -20.10 24.76
N THR A 528 -23.49 -18.94 25.16
CA THR A 528 -24.87 -18.75 25.65
C THR A 528 -25.68 -17.89 24.67
N PRO A 529 -27.02 -17.87 24.78
CA PRO A 529 -27.82 -16.88 24.04
C PRO A 529 -27.27 -15.47 24.23
N LYS A 530 -27.25 -14.68 23.15
CA LYS A 530 -26.66 -13.32 23.08
C LYS A 530 -25.12 -13.25 23.13
N THR A 531 -24.39 -14.37 23.07
CA THR A 531 -22.92 -14.33 22.91
C THR A 531 -22.51 -13.66 21.61
N PHE A 532 -23.24 -13.96 20.54
CA PHE A 532 -22.97 -13.46 19.19
C PHE A 532 -24.09 -12.51 18.74
N PRO A 533 -23.78 -11.40 18.03
CA PRO A 533 -24.80 -10.53 17.47
C PRO A 533 -25.62 -11.24 16.39
N SER A 534 -26.90 -10.86 16.26
CA SER A 534 -27.85 -11.46 15.31
C SER A 534 -27.55 -11.16 13.84
N SER A 535 -26.62 -10.25 13.56
CA SER A 535 -26.15 -9.85 12.23
C SER A 535 -25.27 -10.90 11.55
N ILE A 536 -24.69 -11.82 12.32
CA ILE A 536 -23.73 -12.81 11.79
C ILE A 536 -24.42 -13.78 10.83
N THR A 537 -23.89 -13.83 9.61
CA THR A 537 -24.29 -14.74 8.53
C THR A 537 -23.27 -15.86 8.30
N GLU A 538 -22.02 -15.66 8.72
CA GLU A 538 -20.96 -16.68 8.69
C GLU A 538 -20.25 -16.79 10.03
N LEU A 539 -20.21 -18.00 10.59
CA LEU A 539 -19.58 -18.31 11.88
C LEU A 539 -18.60 -19.48 11.71
N ILE A 540 -17.33 -19.21 11.99
CA ILE A 540 -16.24 -20.18 11.87
C ILE A 540 -15.54 -20.31 13.23
N LEU A 541 -15.69 -21.46 13.89
CA LEU A 541 -15.06 -21.76 15.18
C LEU A 541 -14.26 -23.09 15.08
N PRO A 542 -13.03 -23.06 14.54
CA PRO A 542 -12.27 -24.26 14.25
C PRO A 542 -11.91 -25.10 15.48
N SER A 543 -11.58 -24.48 16.61
CA SER A 543 -11.18 -25.22 17.83
C SER A 543 -12.31 -25.40 18.85
N PHE A 544 -13.53 -24.95 18.53
CA PHE A 544 -14.65 -25.03 19.45
C PHE A 544 -15.17 -26.46 19.60
N ASN A 545 -15.26 -26.92 20.85
CA ASN A 545 -15.71 -28.25 21.25
C ASN A 545 -16.39 -28.23 22.63
N GLN A 546 -17.36 -27.32 22.81
CA GLN A 546 -18.22 -27.25 24.00
C GLN A 546 -19.68 -27.52 23.62
N THR A 547 -20.50 -27.94 24.57
CA THR A 547 -21.96 -28.08 24.35
C THR A 547 -22.58 -26.77 23.88
N ILE A 548 -23.45 -26.87 22.87
CA ILE A 548 -24.19 -25.73 22.32
C ILE A 548 -25.64 -25.81 22.78
N ASN A 549 -26.08 -24.82 23.55
CA ASN A 549 -27.47 -24.70 23.97
C ASN A 549 -28.35 -24.10 22.86
N THR A 550 -29.62 -24.49 22.81
CA THR A 550 -30.61 -23.94 21.88
C THR A 550 -30.65 -22.41 21.98
N GLY A 551 -30.60 -21.73 20.82
CA GLY A 551 -30.61 -20.26 20.74
C GLY A 551 -29.23 -19.59 20.91
N SER A 552 -28.15 -20.35 21.13
CA SER A 552 -26.79 -19.79 21.22
C SER A 552 -26.19 -19.41 19.85
N ILE A 553 -26.64 -20.06 18.78
CA ILE A 553 -26.24 -19.75 17.40
C ILE A 553 -27.22 -18.71 16.81
N PRO A 554 -26.73 -17.63 16.15
CA PRO A 554 -27.57 -16.60 15.56
C PRO A 554 -28.61 -17.13 14.56
N SER A 555 -29.87 -16.69 14.68
CA SER A 555 -30.99 -17.21 13.88
C SER A 555 -30.93 -16.87 12.38
N LYS A 556 -30.13 -15.89 11.97
CA LYS A 556 -29.93 -15.50 10.55
C LYS A 556 -28.72 -16.18 9.90
N LEU A 557 -28.01 -17.05 10.63
CA LEU A 557 -26.77 -17.67 10.18
C LEU A 557 -26.96 -18.48 8.88
N LYS A 558 -26.09 -18.28 7.89
CA LYS A 558 -26.10 -19.02 6.61
C LYS A 558 -24.99 -20.06 6.53
N SER A 559 -23.84 -19.79 7.13
CA SER A 559 -22.66 -20.67 7.09
C SER A 559 -22.16 -20.96 8.50
N LEU A 560 -22.10 -22.23 8.88
CA LEU A 560 -21.56 -22.71 10.15
C LEU A 560 -20.42 -23.70 9.91
N LYS A 561 -19.24 -23.38 10.45
CA LYS A 561 -18.07 -24.26 10.40
C LYS A 561 -17.48 -24.47 11.79
N LEU A 562 -17.59 -25.69 12.30
CA LEU A 562 -16.98 -26.10 13.57
C LEU A 562 -16.03 -27.27 13.29
N LYS A 563 -14.73 -26.98 13.16
CA LYS A 563 -13.76 -27.97 12.64
C LYS A 563 -13.58 -29.14 13.62
N SER A 564 -13.27 -28.83 14.88
CA SER A 564 -12.90 -29.81 15.92
C SER A 564 -14.08 -30.23 16.81
N PHE A 565 -15.30 -29.84 16.44
CA PHE A 565 -16.48 -30.06 17.26
C PHE A 565 -16.97 -31.50 17.20
N ASN A 566 -17.13 -32.12 18.36
CA ASN A 566 -17.57 -33.50 18.53
C ASN A 566 -18.49 -33.69 19.77
N CYS A 567 -19.25 -32.68 20.16
CA CYS A 567 -20.26 -32.79 21.23
C CYS A 567 -21.64 -33.12 20.65
N SER A 568 -22.51 -33.77 21.43
CA SER A 568 -23.91 -33.96 21.03
C SER A 568 -24.61 -32.60 20.84
N ILE A 569 -25.35 -32.45 19.74
CA ILE A 569 -26.10 -31.22 19.45
C ILE A 569 -27.60 -31.49 19.70
N PRO A 570 -28.26 -30.77 20.62
CA PRO A 570 -29.71 -30.87 20.81
C PRO A 570 -30.49 -30.50 19.53
N LEU A 571 -31.69 -31.07 19.36
CA LEU A 571 -32.58 -30.70 18.24
C LEU A 571 -32.86 -29.19 18.26
N LYS A 572 -33.00 -28.59 17.07
CA LYS A 572 -33.24 -27.15 16.85
C LYS A 572 -32.08 -26.21 17.26
N THR A 573 -30.90 -26.74 17.62
CA THR A 573 -29.73 -25.92 17.97
C THR A 573 -29.11 -25.25 16.74
N ILE A 574 -28.98 -25.98 15.62
CA ILE A 574 -28.53 -25.40 14.35
C ILE A 574 -29.72 -24.69 13.70
N PRO A 575 -29.63 -23.38 13.39
CA PRO A 575 -30.74 -22.62 12.80
C PRO A 575 -31.18 -23.15 11.43
N ILE A 576 -32.48 -23.05 11.15
CA ILE A 576 -33.05 -23.48 9.86
C ILE A 576 -32.48 -22.70 8.67
N SER A 577 -31.94 -21.50 8.90
CA SER A 577 -31.38 -20.62 7.87
C SER A 577 -30.03 -21.09 7.30
N VAL A 578 -29.38 -22.07 7.94
CA VAL A 578 -28.04 -22.53 7.56
C VAL A 578 -28.10 -23.31 6.25
N THR A 579 -27.37 -22.82 5.24
CA THR A 579 -27.26 -23.44 3.91
C THR A 579 -25.91 -24.13 3.70
N LYS A 580 -24.90 -23.80 4.51
CA LYS A 580 -23.57 -24.44 4.52
C LYS A 580 -23.23 -24.91 5.94
N LEU A 581 -23.14 -26.21 6.14
CA LEU A 581 -22.81 -26.83 7.43
C LEU A 581 -21.55 -27.67 7.30
N ARG A 582 -20.51 -27.36 8.07
CA ARG A 582 -19.22 -28.08 8.05
C ARG A 582 -18.78 -28.47 9.47
N LEU A 583 -18.89 -29.76 9.77
CA LEU A 583 -18.49 -30.41 11.02
C LEU A 583 -17.53 -31.59 10.72
N PRO A 584 -16.32 -31.33 10.17
CA PRO A 584 -15.42 -32.35 9.65
C PRO A 584 -14.77 -33.28 10.69
N SER A 585 -15.01 -33.08 11.99
CA SER A 585 -14.61 -33.97 13.10
C SER A 585 -15.79 -34.45 13.96
N PHE A 586 -17.03 -34.19 13.54
CA PHE A 586 -18.23 -34.59 14.29
C PHE A 586 -18.59 -36.05 14.03
N ASN A 587 -18.35 -36.90 15.02
CA ASN A 587 -18.57 -38.36 14.98
C ASN A 587 -19.65 -38.82 15.98
N GLN A 588 -20.64 -37.97 16.26
CA GLN A 588 -21.78 -38.31 17.11
C GLN A 588 -22.93 -38.92 16.29
N ILE A 589 -23.84 -39.63 16.96
CA ILE A 589 -25.05 -40.18 16.32
C ILE A 589 -25.90 -39.04 15.74
N ILE A 590 -26.17 -39.12 14.44
CA ILE A 590 -27.03 -38.17 13.74
C ILE A 590 -28.46 -38.69 13.77
N LYS A 591 -29.34 -37.98 14.47
CA LYS A 591 -30.79 -38.26 14.45
C LYS A 591 -31.44 -37.63 13.20
N PRO A 592 -32.56 -38.19 12.70
CA PRO A 592 -33.35 -37.52 11.65
C PRO A 592 -33.69 -36.08 12.04
N LYS A 593 -33.72 -35.17 11.06
CA LYS A 593 -33.95 -33.71 11.24
C LYS A 593 -32.82 -32.95 11.97
N PHE A 594 -31.66 -33.58 12.19
CA PHE A 594 -30.46 -32.90 12.69
C PHE A 594 -29.96 -31.81 11.73
N ILE A 595 -29.90 -32.13 10.44
CA ILE A 595 -29.41 -31.23 9.39
C ILE A 595 -30.56 -30.31 8.97
N PRO A 596 -30.34 -28.99 8.88
CA PRO A 596 -31.35 -28.06 8.39
C PRO A 596 -31.87 -28.43 6.98
N PRO A 597 -33.19 -28.38 6.73
CA PRO A 597 -33.81 -28.87 5.50
C PRO A 597 -33.45 -28.08 4.23
N ILE A 598 -32.84 -26.90 4.35
CA ILE A 598 -32.38 -26.08 3.21
C ILE A 598 -30.87 -26.15 2.98
N THR A 599 -30.17 -27.07 3.68
CA THR A 599 -28.72 -27.21 3.59
C THR A 599 -28.32 -27.60 2.16
N LYS A 600 -27.48 -26.79 1.50
CA LYS A 600 -26.98 -27.05 0.15
C LYS A 600 -25.61 -27.71 0.16
N SER A 601 -24.75 -27.33 1.11
CA SER A 601 -23.41 -27.88 1.28
C SER A 601 -23.23 -28.46 2.68
N LEU A 602 -22.88 -29.75 2.73
CA LEU A 602 -22.75 -30.51 3.96
C LEU A 602 -21.37 -31.18 4.03
N SER A 603 -20.70 -31.05 5.17
CA SER A 603 -19.46 -31.76 5.46
C SER A 603 -19.49 -32.31 6.88
N LEU A 604 -19.26 -33.62 7.04
CA LEU A 604 -19.37 -34.34 8.31
C LEU A 604 -18.26 -35.39 8.46
N SER A 605 -17.86 -35.71 9.69
CA SER A 605 -17.05 -36.90 10.02
C SER A 605 -17.95 -38.07 10.39
N PHE A 606 -18.59 -38.63 9.38
CA PHE A 606 -19.63 -39.62 9.57
C PHE A 606 -19.14 -41.00 9.12
N ASN A 607 -19.34 -42.04 9.93
CA ASN A 607 -18.99 -43.43 9.57
C ASN A 607 -20.08 -44.46 9.95
N GLN A 608 -21.34 -44.06 9.93
CA GLN A 608 -22.49 -44.97 10.15
C GLN A 608 -23.18 -45.26 8.80
N HIS A 609 -24.11 -46.21 8.75
CA HIS A 609 -24.86 -46.47 7.51
C HIS A 609 -25.68 -45.24 7.08
N ILE A 610 -25.67 -44.94 5.77
CA ILE A 610 -26.47 -43.87 5.20
C ILE A 610 -27.87 -44.43 4.92
N THR A 611 -28.90 -43.80 5.49
CA THR A 611 -30.30 -44.04 5.13
C THR A 611 -30.83 -42.88 4.29
N PRO A 612 -31.77 -43.08 3.36
CA PRO A 612 -32.27 -42.02 2.47
C PRO A 612 -32.72 -40.73 3.17
N ASP A 613 -33.32 -40.84 4.36
CA ASP A 613 -33.83 -39.68 5.13
C ASP A 613 -32.76 -38.95 5.97
N LEU A 614 -31.54 -39.46 6.02
CA LEU A 614 -30.49 -38.90 6.88
C LEU A 614 -29.97 -37.57 6.34
N ILE A 615 -29.78 -37.49 5.03
CA ILE A 615 -29.22 -36.32 4.33
C ILE A 615 -30.37 -35.62 3.61
N PRO A 616 -30.65 -34.33 3.89
CA PRO A 616 -31.74 -33.62 3.21
C PRO A 616 -31.58 -33.61 1.69
N SER A 617 -32.70 -33.74 0.97
CA SER A 617 -32.73 -33.71 -0.49
C SER A 617 -32.24 -32.38 -1.09
N SER A 618 -32.16 -31.31 -0.30
CA SER A 618 -31.59 -30.02 -0.70
C SER A 618 -30.06 -30.02 -0.88
N VAL A 619 -29.35 -31.04 -0.37
CA VAL A 619 -27.89 -31.10 -0.39
C VAL A 619 -27.40 -31.41 -1.80
N THR A 620 -26.64 -30.49 -2.39
CA THR A 620 -26.05 -30.64 -3.73
C THR A 620 -24.54 -30.93 -3.68
N SER A 621 -23.88 -30.65 -2.55
CA SER A 621 -22.47 -30.94 -2.31
C SER A 621 -22.26 -31.59 -0.93
N LEU A 622 -21.74 -32.81 -0.94
CA LEU A 622 -21.53 -33.63 0.25
C LEU A 622 -20.05 -34.02 0.41
N THR A 623 -19.55 -33.92 1.63
CA THR A 623 -18.21 -34.42 2.02
C THR A 623 -18.30 -35.22 3.30
N LEU A 624 -18.02 -36.52 3.23
CA LEU A 624 -17.97 -37.39 4.41
C LEU A 624 -16.52 -37.77 4.69
N THR A 625 -15.88 -37.10 5.63
CA THR A 625 -14.42 -37.15 5.81
C THR A 625 -13.90 -38.50 6.30
N SER A 626 -14.69 -39.21 7.10
CA SER A 626 -14.30 -40.46 7.77
C SER A 626 -15.17 -41.65 7.37
N PHE A 627 -15.96 -41.53 6.30
CA PHE A 627 -16.93 -42.54 5.90
C PHE A 627 -16.26 -43.71 5.20
N ASN A 628 -16.50 -44.93 5.71
CA ASN A 628 -15.99 -46.19 5.20
C ASN A 628 -16.99 -47.34 5.43
N GLN A 629 -18.29 -47.08 5.27
CA GLN A 629 -19.33 -48.10 5.27
C GLN A 629 -19.76 -48.43 3.84
N PRO A 630 -20.27 -49.64 3.55
CA PRO A 630 -20.89 -49.94 2.26
C PRO A 630 -21.98 -48.91 1.91
N ILE A 631 -22.11 -48.60 0.63
CA ILE A 631 -23.10 -47.65 0.12
C ILE A 631 -24.15 -48.45 -0.67
N PRO A 632 -25.29 -48.82 -0.04
CA PRO A 632 -26.39 -49.44 -0.78
C PRO A 632 -26.88 -48.58 -1.95
N PRO A 633 -27.44 -49.18 -3.01
CA PRO A 633 -28.11 -48.42 -4.07
C PRO A 633 -29.15 -47.46 -3.50
N ASN A 634 -29.29 -46.28 -4.10
CA ASN A 634 -30.22 -45.22 -3.69
C ASN A 634 -29.97 -44.60 -2.29
N SER A 635 -28.75 -44.74 -1.74
CA SER A 635 -28.38 -44.12 -0.45
C SER A 635 -28.33 -42.59 -0.45
N PHE A 636 -28.14 -41.97 -1.62
CA PHE A 636 -28.01 -40.52 -1.77
C PHE A 636 -29.20 -39.93 -2.53
N SER A 637 -29.50 -38.65 -2.29
CA SER A 637 -30.55 -37.93 -3.00
C SER A 637 -30.20 -37.69 -4.46
N GLU A 638 -31.23 -37.59 -5.31
CA GLU A 638 -31.06 -37.32 -6.75
C GLU A 638 -30.50 -35.92 -7.05
N ASN A 639 -30.60 -34.97 -6.11
CA ASN A 639 -30.06 -33.61 -6.29
C ASN A 639 -28.55 -33.50 -6.05
N LEU A 640 -27.89 -34.57 -5.59
CA LEU A 640 -26.47 -34.54 -5.25
C LEU A 640 -25.62 -34.48 -6.53
N THR A 641 -24.75 -33.47 -6.65
CA THR A 641 -23.90 -33.28 -7.85
C THR A 641 -22.40 -33.36 -7.54
N SER A 642 -22.01 -33.22 -6.27
CA SER A 642 -20.64 -33.32 -5.82
C SER A 642 -20.53 -34.18 -4.56
N LEU A 643 -19.71 -35.23 -4.63
CA LEU A 643 -19.47 -36.16 -3.53
C LEU A 643 -17.97 -36.30 -3.27
N LYS A 644 -17.57 -36.21 -2.00
CA LYS A 644 -16.19 -36.39 -1.56
C LYS A 644 -16.11 -37.38 -0.41
N LEU A 645 -15.35 -38.45 -0.61
CA LEU A 645 -15.18 -39.58 0.31
C LEU A 645 -13.69 -39.89 0.51
N PRO A 646 -12.94 -39.04 1.24
CA PRO A 646 -11.49 -39.19 1.36
C PRO A 646 -11.02 -40.45 2.12
N SER A 647 -11.83 -41.00 3.04
CA SER A 647 -11.45 -42.19 3.83
C SER A 647 -12.18 -43.48 3.39
N PHE A 648 -12.91 -43.44 2.28
CA PHE A 648 -13.73 -44.57 1.84
C PHE A 648 -12.87 -45.65 1.20
N ASN A 649 -13.07 -46.90 1.61
CA ASN A 649 -12.37 -48.08 1.14
C ASN A 649 -13.28 -49.32 1.21
N GLN A 650 -14.46 -49.22 0.62
CA GLN A 650 -15.35 -50.35 0.41
C GLN A 650 -15.54 -50.56 -1.09
N ASP A 651 -16.01 -51.75 -1.46
CA ASP A 651 -16.45 -52.01 -2.82
C ASP A 651 -17.63 -51.08 -3.17
N LEU A 652 -17.65 -50.66 -4.44
CA LEU A 652 -18.76 -49.91 -5.00
C LEU A 652 -19.58 -50.87 -5.84
N ASP A 653 -20.82 -51.14 -5.44
CA ASP A 653 -21.80 -51.87 -6.24
C ASP A 653 -22.37 -50.98 -7.35
N VAL A 654 -23.06 -51.59 -8.31
CA VAL A 654 -23.85 -50.88 -9.32
C VAL A 654 -24.83 -49.92 -8.62
N ASP A 655 -24.92 -48.68 -9.11
CA ASP A 655 -25.78 -47.62 -8.56
C ASP A 655 -25.46 -47.13 -7.13
N SER A 656 -24.32 -47.52 -6.54
CA SER A 656 -23.84 -46.95 -5.26
C SER A 656 -23.61 -45.44 -5.36
N ILE A 657 -23.06 -44.99 -6.49
CA ILE A 657 -22.85 -43.58 -6.80
C ILE A 657 -23.93 -43.16 -7.81
N PRO A 658 -24.80 -42.19 -7.48
CA PRO A 658 -25.91 -41.85 -8.37
C PRO A 658 -25.42 -41.17 -9.66
N PRO A 659 -26.15 -41.33 -10.79
CA PRO A 659 -25.77 -40.75 -12.07
C PRO A 659 -25.83 -39.22 -12.09
N THR A 660 -26.35 -38.56 -11.05
CA THR A 660 -26.39 -37.10 -10.94
C THR A 660 -25.04 -36.49 -10.51
N ILE A 661 -24.09 -37.30 -10.05
CA ILE A 661 -22.75 -36.85 -9.64
C ILE A 661 -21.92 -36.39 -10.84
N LYS A 662 -21.50 -35.12 -10.80
CA LYS A 662 -20.58 -34.50 -11.76
C LYS A 662 -19.15 -34.43 -11.24
N THR A 663 -18.98 -34.34 -9.92
CA THR A 663 -17.67 -34.25 -9.26
C THR A 663 -17.55 -35.31 -8.17
N LEU A 664 -16.58 -36.22 -8.31
CA LEU A 664 -16.29 -37.28 -7.35
C LEU A 664 -14.84 -37.20 -6.87
N VAL A 665 -14.64 -37.25 -5.56
CA VAL A 665 -13.30 -37.31 -4.94
C VAL A 665 -13.21 -38.55 -4.05
N LEU A 666 -12.27 -39.44 -4.35
CA LEU A 666 -11.91 -40.60 -3.54
C LEU A 666 -10.49 -40.39 -3.00
N GLY A 667 -10.27 -40.60 -1.70
CA GLY A 667 -8.97 -40.32 -1.08
C GLY A 667 -8.00 -41.49 -1.08
N GLU A 668 -6.94 -41.39 -0.28
CA GLU A 668 -5.80 -42.31 -0.29
C GLU A 668 -6.17 -43.71 0.18
N SER A 669 -7.19 -43.83 1.03
CA SER A 669 -7.65 -45.11 1.58
C SER A 669 -8.36 -45.98 0.55
N PHE A 670 -8.88 -45.41 -0.53
CA PHE A 670 -9.70 -46.14 -1.50
C PHE A 670 -8.85 -47.10 -2.34
N ARG A 671 -9.05 -48.42 -2.19
CA ARG A 671 -8.44 -49.41 -3.06
C ARG A 671 -8.99 -49.31 -4.47
N PHE A 672 -8.16 -48.80 -5.37
CA PHE A 672 -8.55 -48.58 -6.75
C PHE A 672 -8.74 -49.91 -7.51
N ASN A 673 -9.94 -50.12 -8.07
CA ASN A 673 -10.25 -51.32 -8.85
C ASN A 673 -9.66 -51.23 -10.28
N GLU A 674 -8.70 -52.10 -10.58
CA GLU A 674 -8.03 -52.19 -11.89
C GLU A 674 -8.86 -52.89 -12.98
N TYR A 675 -9.96 -53.52 -12.61
CA TYR A 675 -10.85 -54.29 -13.51
C TYR A 675 -12.09 -53.50 -13.94
N GLY A 676 -12.35 -52.34 -13.33
CA GLY A 676 -13.36 -51.35 -13.72
C GLY A 676 -14.80 -51.71 -13.37
N GLY A 677 -15.74 -50.85 -13.80
CA GLY A 677 -17.17 -51.20 -13.95
C GLY A 677 -18.20 -50.42 -13.13
N ASN A 678 -17.81 -49.68 -12.07
CA ASN A 678 -18.79 -49.31 -11.02
C ASN A 678 -18.98 -47.80 -10.81
N LEU A 679 -18.37 -46.96 -11.64
CA LEU A 679 -18.54 -45.50 -11.58
C LEU A 679 -19.36 -44.95 -12.76
N PRO A 680 -20.34 -44.06 -12.52
CA PRO A 680 -21.15 -43.46 -13.59
C PRO A 680 -20.34 -42.62 -14.60
N ASP A 681 -20.68 -42.74 -15.88
CA ASP A 681 -20.11 -41.94 -16.97
C ASP A 681 -20.52 -40.45 -16.94
N THR A 682 -21.41 -40.05 -16.04
CA THR A 682 -21.82 -38.65 -15.85
C THR A 682 -20.76 -37.81 -15.13
N ILE A 683 -19.80 -38.45 -14.46
CA ILE A 683 -18.72 -37.79 -13.73
C ILE A 683 -17.80 -37.05 -14.71
N LYS A 684 -17.66 -35.74 -14.52
CA LYS A 684 -16.80 -34.85 -15.31
C LYS A 684 -15.50 -34.51 -14.63
N ASN A 685 -15.51 -34.43 -13.30
CA ASN A 685 -14.35 -34.14 -12.47
C ASN A 685 -14.11 -35.32 -11.52
N PHE A 686 -13.03 -36.06 -11.75
CA PHE A 686 -12.66 -37.19 -10.93
C PHE A 686 -11.28 -36.97 -10.28
N THR A 687 -11.22 -37.07 -8.96
CA THR A 687 -9.98 -37.01 -8.19
C THR A 687 -9.83 -38.30 -7.41
N CYS A 688 -8.70 -38.98 -7.59
CA CYS A 688 -8.33 -40.16 -6.83
C CYS A 688 -6.95 -39.94 -6.20
N LEU A 689 -6.89 -39.99 -4.87
CA LEU A 689 -5.64 -39.82 -4.11
C LEU A 689 -5.00 -41.17 -3.75
N TYR A 690 -5.50 -42.29 -4.28
CA TYR A 690 -4.95 -43.63 -4.03
C TYR A 690 -3.45 -43.70 -4.34
N ASN A 691 -2.71 -44.42 -3.49
CA ASN A 691 -1.30 -44.73 -3.75
C ASN A 691 -1.25 -45.93 -4.72
N PHE A 692 -1.16 -45.63 -6.01
CA PHE A 692 -1.17 -46.64 -7.07
C PHE A 692 0.03 -47.59 -6.93
N GLU A 693 -0.24 -48.88 -6.78
CA GLU A 693 0.79 -49.93 -6.70
C GLU A 693 1.20 -50.46 -8.09
N LYS A 694 0.33 -50.29 -9.10
CA LYS A 694 0.55 -50.77 -10.48
C LYS A 694 0.13 -49.72 -11.52
N PRO A 695 0.63 -49.83 -12.77
CA PRO A 695 0.19 -48.98 -13.87
C PRO A 695 -1.29 -49.13 -14.19
N LEU A 696 -1.92 -48.03 -14.60
CA LEU A 696 -3.29 -48.02 -15.11
C LEU A 696 -3.44 -48.87 -16.37
N LYS A 697 -4.52 -49.65 -16.49
CA LYS A 697 -4.93 -50.44 -17.66
C LYS A 697 -6.07 -49.75 -18.46
N LYS A 698 -6.50 -50.32 -19.57
CA LYS A 698 -7.58 -49.75 -20.41
C LYS A 698 -8.96 -49.69 -19.72
N ASN A 699 -9.28 -50.67 -18.87
CA ASN A 699 -10.59 -50.83 -18.25
C ASN A 699 -10.58 -50.55 -16.74
N ASN A 700 -9.81 -49.56 -16.30
CA ASN A 700 -9.79 -49.20 -14.88
C ASN A 700 -11.12 -48.60 -14.41
N ASN A 701 -11.27 -48.43 -13.10
CA ASN A 701 -12.38 -47.68 -12.51
C ASN A 701 -12.24 -46.15 -12.68
N ILE A 702 -12.03 -45.68 -13.91
CA ILE A 702 -12.06 -44.26 -14.30
C ILE A 702 -13.32 -44.02 -15.17
N PRO A 703 -14.17 -43.03 -14.86
CA PRO A 703 -15.34 -42.71 -15.67
C PRO A 703 -14.97 -42.38 -17.13
N LYS A 704 -15.69 -42.93 -18.11
CA LYS A 704 -15.30 -42.85 -19.53
C LYS A 704 -15.42 -41.44 -20.13
N LYS A 705 -16.29 -40.59 -19.57
CA LYS A 705 -16.55 -39.21 -20.04
C LYS A 705 -15.94 -38.11 -19.15
N VAL A 706 -14.92 -38.45 -18.36
CA VAL A 706 -14.21 -37.51 -17.48
C VAL A 706 -13.46 -36.45 -18.29
N SER A 707 -13.60 -35.17 -17.91
CA SER A 707 -12.89 -34.05 -18.55
C SER A 707 -11.69 -33.59 -17.72
N ILE A 708 -11.82 -33.62 -16.40
CA ILE A 708 -10.76 -33.27 -15.45
C ILE A 708 -10.43 -34.51 -14.60
N LEU A 709 -9.22 -35.01 -14.76
CA LEU A 709 -8.71 -36.18 -14.04
C LEU A 709 -7.51 -35.79 -13.16
N SER A 710 -7.61 -36.03 -11.85
CA SER A 710 -6.54 -35.77 -10.88
C SER A 710 -6.15 -37.07 -10.19
N LEU A 711 -4.90 -37.47 -10.37
CA LEU A 711 -4.28 -38.68 -9.81
C LEU A 711 -3.03 -38.27 -9.02
N ASP A 712 -3.24 -37.56 -7.92
CA ASP A 712 -2.20 -36.80 -7.20
C ASP A 712 -1.10 -37.66 -6.56
N ASN A 713 -1.27 -38.99 -6.52
CA ASN A 713 -0.28 -39.95 -6.01
C ASN A 713 0.18 -40.97 -7.09
N TYR A 714 -0.12 -40.74 -8.37
CA TYR A 714 0.30 -41.64 -9.46
C TYR A 714 1.80 -41.50 -9.77
N ASN A 715 2.53 -42.63 -9.79
CA ASN A 715 3.94 -42.70 -10.17
C ASN A 715 4.27 -44.00 -10.93
N HIS A 716 3.68 -44.17 -12.12
CA HIS A 716 3.89 -45.32 -12.99
C HIS A 716 3.85 -44.89 -14.46
N PRO A 717 4.31 -45.71 -15.44
CA PRO A 717 4.12 -45.41 -16.85
C PRO A 717 2.63 -45.25 -17.23
N ILE A 718 2.31 -44.30 -18.09
CA ILE A 718 1.01 -44.18 -18.74
C ILE A 718 0.93 -45.21 -19.86
N THR A 719 0.00 -46.17 -19.77
CA THR A 719 -0.21 -47.16 -20.82
C THR A 719 -1.21 -46.64 -21.87
N LYS A 720 -1.13 -47.15 -23.09
CA LYS A 720 -2.06 -46.78 -24.17
C LYS A 720 -3.50 -47.06 -23.75
N ASP A 721 -4.40 -46.12 -24.05
CA ASP A 721 -5.84 -46.16 -23.71
C ASP A 721 -6.15 -46.14 -22.19
N SER A 722 -5.17 -45.93 -21.30
CA SER A 722 -5.40 -45.90 -19.84
C SER A 722 -6.05 -44.61 -19.31
N ILE A 723 -5.90 -43.51 -20.05
CA ILE A 723 -6.53 -42.22 -19.77
C ILE A 723 -7.67 -42.03 -20.79
N PRO A 724 -8.90 -41.70 -20.35
CA PRO A 724 -10.02 -41.51 -21.26
C PRO A 724 -9.76 -40.42 -22.32
N SER A 725 -10.17 -40.69 -23.56
CA SER A 725 -10.03 -39.75 -24.69
C SER A 725 -10.88 -38.49 -24.58
N THR A 726 -11.70 -38.37 -23.53
CA THR A 726 -12.49 -37.17 -23.21
C THR A 726 -11.78 -36.24 -22.22
N CYS A 727 -10.62 -36.65 -21.68
CA CYS A 727 -9.86 -35.90 -20.70
C CYS A 727 -9.12 -34.72 -21.35
N HIS A 728 -9.34 -33.52 -20.80
CA HIS A 728 -8.70 -32.27 -21.25
C HIS A 728 -7.67 -31.75 -20.24
N THR A 729 -7.87 -32.03 -18.96
CA THR A 729 -6.97 -31.64 -17.87
C THR A 729 -6.54 -32.88 -17.10
N LEU A 730 -5.24 -33.18 -17.12
CA LEU A 730 -4.65 -34.27 -16.36
C LEU A 730 -3.69 -33.71 -15.31
N THR A 731 -3.94 -34.04 -14.04
CA THR A 731 -3.00 -33.77 -12.94
C THR A 731 -2.45 -35.10 -12.44
N LEU A 732 -1.14 -35.22 -12.46
CA LEU A 732 -0.36 -36.31 -11.89
C LEU A 732 0.37 -35.78 -10.66
N GLY A 733 0.65 -36.69 -9.74
CA GLY A 733 1.26 -36.35 -8.46
C GLY A 733 2.63 -35.68 -8.52
N SER A 734 2.97 -35.00 -7.43
CA SER A 734 4.33 -34.47 -7.21
C SER A 734 5.42 -35.55 -7.17
N LYS A 735 5.02 -36.82 -7.06
CA LYS A 735 5.90 -38.00 -6.99
C LYS A 735 6.13 -38.66 -8.36
N PHE A 736 5.53 -38.17 -9.44
CA PHE A 736 5.73 -38.73 -10.77
C PHE A 736 7.22 -38.66 -11.17
N ASP A 737 7.80 -39.80 -11.52
CA ASP A 737 9.23 -39.94 -11.76
C ASP A 737 9.58 -39.66 -13.24
N PHE A 738 10.74 -39.05 -13.47
CA PHE A 738 11.25 -38.75 -14.81
C PHE A 738 11.38 -40.01 -15.68
N GLN A 739 11.64 -41.18 -15.09
CA GLN A 739 11.76 -42.43 -15.84
C GLN A 739 10.48 -42.78 -16.63
N HIS A 740 9.32 -42.25 -16.20
CA HIS A 740 8.03 -42.50 -16.83
C HIS A 740 7.66 -41.45 -17.87
N ILE A 741 8.43 -40.38 -18.04
CA ILE A 741 8.06 -39.25 -18.92
C ILE A 741 7.90 -39.66 -20.40
N LYS A 742 8.68 -40.66 -20.85
CA LYS A 742 8.57 -41.22 -22.20
C LYS A 742 7.20 -41.82 -22.50
N SER A 743 6.45 -42.19 -21.46
CA SER A 743 5.08 -42.72 -21.59
C SER A 743 4.04 -41.65 -21.94
N PHE A 744 4.40 -40.36 -21.92
CA PHE A 744 3.50 -39.28 -22.35
C PHE A 744 3.12 -39.34 -23.83
N THR A 745 3.86 -40.09 -24.64
CA THR A 745 3.46 -40.44 -26.02
C THR A 745 2.14 -41.23 -26.08
N ASN A 746 1.74 -41.87 -24.97
CA ASN A 746 0.47 -42.59 -24.87
C ASN A 746 -0.70 -41.72 -24.38
N LEU A 747 -0.47 -40.43 -24.10
CA LEU A 747 -1.53 -39.52 -23.68
C LEU A 747 -2.50 -39.23 -24.84
N PRO A 748 -3.81 -39.14 -24.57
CA PRO A 748 -4.77 -38.70 -25.58
C PRO A 748 -4.46 -37.30 -26.11
N ALA A 749 -4.66 -37.10 -27.42
CA ALA A 749 -4.48 -35.80 -28.08
C ALA A 749 -5.46 -34.71 -27.59
N THR A 750 -6.47 -35.07 -26.79
CA THR A 750 -7.41 -34.13 -26.17
C THR A 750 -6.85 -33.42 -24.94
N ILE A 751 -5.72 -33.88 -24.38
CA ILE A 751 -5.12 -33.24 -23.21
C ILE A 751 -4.51 -31.91 -23.62
N VAL A 752 -5.02 -30.84 -23.00
CA VAL A 752 -4.58 -29.46 -23.19
C VAL A 752 -3.82 -28.94 -21.97
N LYS A 753 -4.18 -29.43 -20.77
CA LYS A 753 -3.55 -29.04 -19.51
C LYS A 753 -2.92 -30.25 -18.83
N LEU A 754 -1.64 -30.15 -18.50
CA LEU A 754 -0.89 -31.22 -17.83
C LEU A 754 -0.13 -30.68 -16.62
N SER A 755 -0.35 -31.27 -15.46
CA SER A 755 0.47 -31.00 -14.26
C SER A 755 1.07 -32.29 -13.73
N PHE A 756 2.36 -32.26 -13.35
CA PHE A 756 3.07 -33.43 -12.81
C PHE A 756 4.30 -32.99 -12.01
N GLY A 757 4.76 -33.84 -11.09
CA GLY A 757 6.02 -33.65 -10.38
C GLY A 757 7.22 -34.22 -11.13
N ILE A 758 8.41 -33.71 -10.80
CA ILE A 758 9.70 -34.31 -11.15
C ILE A 758 10.67 -34.08 -9.98
N SER A 759 11.45 -35.09 -9.60
CA SER A 759 12.60 -34.96 -8.69
C SER A 759 13.82 -34.40 -9.46
N ASP A 760 14.39 -33.28 -8.99
CA ASP A 760 15.48 -32.57 -9.69
C ASP A 760 16.71 -33.47 -9.94
N GLY A 761 17.25 -33.39 -11.16
CA GLY A 761 18.59 -33.95 -11.44
C GLY A 761 19.06 -34.11 -12.89
N MET A 762 18.22 -34.18 -13.93
CA MET A 762 18.73 -34.65 -15.25
C MET A 762 18.17 -33.97 -16.53
N LEU A 763 17.09 -33.18 -16.50
CA LEU A 763 16.48 -32.60 -17.72
C LEU A 763 16.11 -31.11 -17.55
N THR A 764 16.38 -30.32 -18.59
CA THR A 764 15.90 -28.92 -18.70
C THR A 764 14.42 -28.88 -19.10
N ASP A 765 13.74 -27.76 -18.85
CA ASP A 765 12.34 -27.59 -19.26
C ASP A 765 12.17 -27.76 -20.78
N ASP A 766 13.18 -27.42 -21.58
CA ASP A 766 13.18 -27.61 -23.03
C ASP A 766 13.25 -29.09 -23.44
N HIS A 767 14.00 -29.91 -22.70
CA HIS A 767 14.01 -31.36 -22.93
C HIS A 767 12.67 -31.99 -22.57
N ILE A 768 12.02 -31.50 -21.51
CA ILE A 768 10.70 -31.98 -21.07
C ILE A 768 9.63 -31.63 -22.10
N LYS A 769 9.63 -30.39 -22.62
CA LYS A 769 8.69 -29.94 -23.65
C LYS A 769 8.75 -30.77 -24.93
N LYS A 770 9.94 -31.26 -25.34
CA LYS A 770 10.10 -32.14 -26.51
C LYS A 770 9.44 -33.52 -26.34
N LEU A 771 9.20 -33.96 -25.11
CA LEU A 771 8.64 -35.28 -24.78
C LEU A 771 7.13 -35.23 -24.50
N ILE A 772 6.56 -34.04 -24.42
CA ILE A 772 5.13 -33.82 -24.17
C ILE A 772 4.42 -33.68 -25.53
N PRO A 773 3.22 -34.28 -25.72
CA PRO A 773 2.44 -34.10 -26.93
C PRO A 773 2.16 -32.63 -27.25
N ALA A 774 2.21 -32.27 -28.54
CA ALA A 774 1.98 -30.91 -29.01
C ALA A 774 0.58 -30.35 -28.66
N SER A 775 -0.38 -31.21 -28.31
CA SER A 775 -1.71 -30.81 -27.86
C SER A 775 -1.73 -30.11 -26.50
N VAL A 776 -0.68 -30.29 -25.68
CA VAL A 776 -0.60 -29.72 -24.33
C VAL A 776 -0.11 -28.27 -24.40
N LEU A 777 -1.02 -27.34 -24.14
CA LEU A 777 -0.76 -25.89 -24.22
C LEU A 777 -0.37 -25.27 -22.87
N ASP A 778 -0.79 -25.89 -21.77
CA ASP A 778 -0.58 -25.41 -20.40
C ASP A 778 0.08 -26.52 -19.57
N ILE A 779 1.35 -26.31 -19.19
CA ILE A 779 2.18 -27.29 -18.51
C ILE A 779 2.62 -26.72 -17.15
N LYS A 780 2.30 -27.45 -16.08
CA LYS A 780 2.75 -27.12 -14.71
C LYS A 780 3.64 -28.22 -14.15
N ILE A 781 4.94 -27.94 -14.08
CA ILE A 781 5.96 -28.85 -13.54
C ILE A 781 6.20 -28.52 -12.05
N ILE A 782 6.03 -29.51 -11.19
CA ILE A 782 6.29 -29.38 -9.74
C ILE A 782 7.67 -29.96 -9.44
N ARG A 783 8.70 -29.09 -9.36
CA ARG A 783 10.07 -29.50 -9.01
C ARG A 783 10.24 -29.67 -7.51
N LYS A 784 10.85 -30.78 -7.09
CA LYS A 784 11.29 -30.98 -5.70
C LYS A 784 12.78 -30.65 -5.59
N GLN A 785 13.13 -29.63 -4.79
CA GLN A 785 14.50 -29.46 -4.33
C GLN A 785 14.88 -30.69 -3.51
N LYS A 786 16.01 -31.35 -3.84
CA LYS A 786 16.62 -32.33 -2.93
C LYS A 786 16.90 -31.61 -1.62
N LYS A 787 16.35 -32.13 -0.52
CA LYS A 787 16.79 -31.77 0.82
C LYS A 787 18.17 -32.35 1.07
#